data_AF-A0A3M6XTE1-F1
#
_entry.id   AF-A0A3M6XTE1-F1
#
_cell.length_a   1.000
_cell.length_b   1.000
_cell.length_c   1.000
_cell.angle_alpha   90.00
_cell.angle_beta   90.00
_cell.angle_gamma   90.00
#
_symmetry.space_group_name_H-M   'P 1'
#
loop_
_entity.id
_entity.type
_entity.pdbx_description
1 polymer ?
#
loop_
_entity_poly.entity_id
_entity_poly.type
_entity_poly.pdbx_seq_one_letter_code
_entity_poly.pdbx_strand_id
1 'polypeptide(L)'
;DTVPDEHLEVLKNTSSDFLRDVLETSVTVRERDNAAIAPKPSGPGKRVGAAAARKPTLGGIFKSSLIELMTTINSTDVHYIRCIKPNEAKEPWKFEGPMVLSQLRACGVLETVRISCAGYPTRWTYEEFALRYYMLISSQQWTTEIRDMANAILSKALGEGKNDGTDKYQLGLTKIFFRAGMLAFLENLRSNRLNDAAIMIQKNLRAKYWRRRYLEATDSVKAFQALCRAFVARERTEELRRQKGATTIQRVWRGQKERKNFLRIRNDLIIFEATSKGYLLRKHLLDKRLGDAARCIQRTWRSHNQLKNWRDYRRKVVIAQSLWRGKTDRKTYRKLREDARDLKQISYRLENKVVELTQNLGTMRTENRTLKGQVQNYENQLKSWRERHNALEARTNELQREANQAGINAAKLSAMETDMQRLQAAFDESTTNMRKLQDEEKALRENLRVTSQELETTRQSKTASEGEKLSLRQQLADMQDQLELAKRAAPVNGEMTNGNVAPTQPSGLINLVSSKKPKRRSAGPEQIPTERFSGAFNPRPVSMAFGPTAHTSTLSGSTFNPGLETVEMELENLLADEDGLNDEVTMGLIRNLKIPAPGTTPPPTDKEVLFPAYLINLVTSEMWNNGFVKESERFLANVMQSIQQEVMQHDGDEAVNPGAFWLSNVHEMLSFVFLAEDWYEAQKTDNFEYDRLLEIVKHDLESLEFNIYHTWMKVLKKKLHKMIVPAIIESQSLPGFVTNENNRFLGKLLQSSNAPAFSMDNLLSLLNNVYKAMKAYYLEDTIVTQTVTELLRLVGVTAFNDLLMRRNFLSWKRGLQINYNITRIEEWCKSHDMPEGTLQLEHLMQATKLLQLKKATLNDIEIIQDICWMLSPNQIQKLLNQYLVADYEQPINGEIMKAVASRVTDPKSDVLLLQAVDMEDSGPYEIAEPRVITALETYTPSWLQTPRLKRLAEIVSAQAVMQQQLDASGMGKLEEEGHEWNVNGLNGHENPPETHEIMNEGGEFS
;
A
#
# COMPACT_ATOMS: atom_id res chain seq x y z
N ASP A 1 73.84 -66.34 11.42
CA ASP A 1 74.43 -65.82 10.16
C ASP A 1 75.54 -66.71 9.63
N THR A 2 76.58 -67.00 10.41
CA THR A 2 77.66 -67.90 9.98
C THR A 2 77.20 -69.36 10.02
N VAL A 3 77.05 -69.97 8.84
CA VAL A 3 76.83 -71.44 8.71
C VAL A 3 78.14 -72.17 9.08
N PRO A 4 78.10 -73.28 9.85
CA PRO A 4 79.27 -74.12 10.08
C PRO A 4 79.82 -74.71 8.77
N ASP A 5 81.14 -74.78 8.64
CA ASP A 5 81.78 -75.23 7.40
C ASP A 5 81.51 -76.72 7.13
N GLU A 6 81.44 -77.53 8.19
CA GLU A 6 80.99 -78.94 8.18
C GLU A 6 79.60 -79.10 7.56
N HIS A 7 78.65 -78.21 7.87
CA HIS A 7 77.29 -78.27 7.32
C HIS A 7 77.30 -77.90 5.83
N LEU A 8 78.14 -76.95 5.40
CA LEU A 8 78.34 -76.63 3.99
C LEU A 8 78.98 -77.80 3.23
N GLU A 9 79.86 -78.56 3.85
CA GLU A 9 80.51 -79.74 3.25
C GLU A 9 79.55 -80.93 3.10
N VAL A 10 78.66 -81.18 4.07
CA VAL A 10 77.55 -82.13 3.91
C VAL A 10 76.63 -81.71 2.76
N LEU A 11 76.28 -80.43 2.67
CA LEU A 11 75.38 -79.92 1.61
C LEU A 11 76.03 -79.93 0.21
N LYS A 12 77.36 -79.75 0.10
CA LYS A 12 78.10 -79.91 -1.17
C LYS A 12 78.05 -81.34 -1.71
N ASN A 13 78.03 -82.34 -0.83
CA ASN A 13 77.94 -83.76 -1.19
C ASN A 13 76.50 -84.22 -1.54
N THR A 14 75.61 -83.27 -1.83
CA THR A 14 74.23 -83.52 -2.27
C THR A 14 74.15 -84.28 -3.60
N SER A 15 73.14 -85.16 -3.71
CA SER A 15 72.70 -85.79 -4.96
C SER A 15 71.64 -85.00 -5.71
N SER A 16 71.18 -83.86 -5.17
CA SER A 16 70.24 -82.95 -5.82
C SER A 16 70.99 -81.87 -6.60
N ASP A 17 70.91 -81.90 -7.93
CA ASP A 17 71.64 -80.96 -8.80
C ASP A 17 71.21 -79.50 -8.58
N PHE A 18 69.92 -79.24 -8.31
CA PHE A 18 69.44 -77.91 -7.92
C PHE A 18 70.13 -77.39 -6.65
N LEU A 19 70.36 -78.26 -5.66
CA LEU A 19 71.02 -77.85 -4.41
C LEU A 19 72.52 -77.61 -4.61
N ARG A 20 73.14 -78.29 -5.59
CA ARG A 20 74.53 -78.04 -6.00
C ARG A 20 74.66 -76.70 -6.73
N ASP A 21 73.80 -76.42 -7.69
CA ASP A 21 73.73 -75.16 -8.45
C ASP A 21 73.53 -73.93 -7.54
N VAL A 22 72.61 -74.03 -6.57
CA VAL A 22 72.41 -73.00 -5.53
C VAL A 22 73.68 -72.78 -4.68
N LEU A 23 74.42 -73.84 -4.35
CA LEU A 23 75.66 -73.71 -3.57
C LEU A 23 76.80 -73.11 -4.39
N GLU A 24 77.00 -73.54 -5.64
CA GLU A 24 78.03 -73.00 -6.54
C GLU A 24 77.76 -71.52 -6.88
N THR A 25 76.49 -71.17 -7.11
CA THR A 25 76.04 -69.76 -7.21
C THR A 25 76.31 -68.99 -5.92
N SER A 26 76.07 -69.57 -4.74
CA SER A 26 76.34 -68.89 -3.46
C SER A 26 77.84 -68.66 -3.19
N VAL A 27 78.71 -69.53 -3.71
CA VAL A 27 80.18 -69.40 -3.60
C VAL A 27 80.68 -68.32 -4.55
N THR A 28 80.27 -68.35 -5.82
CA THR A 28 80.71 -67.35 -6.82
C THR A 28 80.23 -65.92 -6.46
N VAL A 29 79.03 -65.77 -5.89
CA VAL A 29 78.57 -64.48 -5.33
C VAL A 29 79.45 -64.06 -4.15
N ARG A 30 79.77 -64.95 -3.20
CA ARG A 30 80.67 -64.64 -2.07
C ARG A 30 82.09 -64.28 -2.51
N GLU A 31 82.61 -64.89 -3.56
CA GLU A 31 83.93 -64.55 -4.11
C GLU A 31 83.93 -63.17 -4.76
N ARG A 32 82.86 -62.83 -5.48
CA ARG A 32 82.61 -61.48 -6.04
C ARG A 32 82.47 -60.42 -4.93
N ASP A 33 81.70 -60.69 -3.88
CA ASP A 33 81.57 -59.82 -2.70
C ASP A 33 82.94 -59.58 -2.03
N ASN A 34 83.72 -60.65 -1.80
CA ASN A 34 85.03 -60.54 -1.17
C ASN A 34 86.04 -59.78 -2.05
N ALA A 35 85.98 -59.94 -3.38
CA ALA A 35 86.80 -59.18 -4.32
C ALA A 35 86.48 -57.66 -4.27
N ALA A 36 85.21 -57.29 -4.09
CA ALA A 36 84.79 -55.89 -3.93
C ALA A 36 85.23 -55.26 -2.60
N ILE A 37 85.53 -56.06 -1.57
CA ILE A 37 85.98 -55.61 -0.24
C ILE A 37 87.50 -55.36 -0.20
N ALA A 38 88.28 -55.84 -1.18
CA ALA A 38 89.73 -55.73 -1.21
C ALA A 38 90.20 -54.25 -1.30
N PRO A 39 90.96 -53.73 -0.30
CA PRO A 39 91.38 -52.33 -0.32
C PRO A 39 92.47 -52.09 -1.37
N LYS A 40 92.32 -51.01 -2.17
CA LYS A 40 93.39 -50.50 -3.03
C LYS A 40 94.63 -50.13 -2.19
N PRO A 41 95.85 -50.47 -2.61
CA PRO A 41 97.06 -50.29 -1.79
C PRO A 41 97.41 -48.81 -1.59
N SER A 42 97.29 -48.32 -0.36
CA SER A 42 97.53 -46.92 0.02
C SER A 42 98.83 -46.72 0.80
N GLY A 43 99.95 -46.63 0.09
CA GLY A 43 101.23 -46.10 0.60
C GLY A 43 102.06 -47.05 1.50
N PRO A 44 103.40 -46.91 1.49
CA PRO A 44 104.28 -47.72 2.33
C PRO A 44 104.36 -47.16 3.76
N GLY A 45 103.85 -47.91 4.75
CA GLY A 45 104.25 -47.70 6.16
C GLY A 45 103.15 -47.67 7.22
N LYS A 46 102.44 -48.79 7.44
CA LYS A 46 101.89 -49.12 8.77
C LYS A 46 101.70 -50.62 8.94
N ARG A 47 102.36 -51.21 9.94
CA ARG A 47 102.11 -52.61 10.35
C ARG A 47 100.80 -52.67 11.13
N VAL A 48 99.73 -53.12 10.48
CA VAL A 48 98.53 -53.61 11.17
C VAL A 48 98.72 -55.11 11.38
N GLY A 49 98.57 -55.58 12.62
CA GLY A 49 98.68 -57.01 12.95
C GLY A 49 97.60 -57.83 12.25
N ALA A 50 97.85 -59.12 12.05
CA ALA A 50 96.95 -60.02 11.33
C ALA A 50 95.61 -60.20 12.09
N ALA A 51 94.64 -59.34 11.78
CA ALA A 51 93.25 -59.57 12.10
C ALA A 51 92.78 -60.76 11.26
N ALA A 52 92.71 -61.95 11.88
CA ALA A 52 92.22 -63.17 11.24
C ALA A 52 90.87 -62.88 10.57
N ALA A 53 90.68 -63.39 9.34
CA ALA A 53 89.51 -63.12 8.51
C ALA A 53 88.22 -63.44 9.27
N ARG A 54 87.53 -62.40 9.74
CA ARG A 54 86.31 -62.55 10.52
C ARG A 54 85.23 -63.13 9.61
N LYS A 55 84.66 -64.27 10.00
CA LYS A 55 83.59 -64.93 9.23
C LYS A 55 82.48 -63.92 8.89
N PRO A 56 81.97 -63.88 7.64
CA PRO A 56 81.08 -62.83 7.19
C PRO A 56 79.79 -62.80 8.01
N THR A 57 79.41 -61.61 8.47
CA THR A 57 78.17 -61.35 9.21
C THR A 57 77.10 -60.82 8.25
N LEU A 58 75.81 -60.97 8.60
CA LEU A 58 74.72 -60.46 7.76
C LEU A 58 74.82 -58.95 7.54
N GLY A 59 75.21 -58.18 8.57
CA GLY A 59 75.47 -56.75 8.45
C GLY A 59 76.68 -56.39 7.57
N GLY A 60 77.66 -57.28 7.45
CA GLY A 60 78.77 -57.13 6.50
C GLY A 60 78.31 -57.31 5.05
N ILE A 61 77.57 -58.39 4.79
CA ILE A 61 77.02 -58.70 3.45
C ILE A 61 76.04 -57.59 3.01
N PHE A 62 75.12 -57.19 3.90
CA PHE A 62 74.19 -56.08 3.65
C PHE A 62 74.91 -54.77 3.32
N LYS A 63 76.01 -54.45 4.02
CA LYS A 63 76.83 -53.27 3.71
C LYS A 63 77.46 -53.35 2.32
N SER A 64 78.01 -54.50 1.92
CA SER A 64 78.61 -54.67 0.59
C SER A 64 77.57 -54.53 -0.52
N SER A 65 76.42 -55.20 -0.39
CA SER A 65 75.30 -55.11 -1.34
C SER A 65 74.75 -53.68 -1.45
N LEU A 66 74.64 -52.95 -0.34
CA LEU A 66 74.25 -51.54 -0.34
C LEU A 66 75.28 -50.63 -1.03
N ILE A 67 76.58 -50.95 -0.94
CA ILE A 67 77.64 -50.21 -1.65
C ILE A 67 77.57 -50.48 -3.16
N GLU A 68 77.43 -51.75 -3.60
CA GLU A 68 77.27 -52.08 -5.04
C GLU A 68 76.02 -51.38 -5.61
N LEU A 69 74.88 -51.45 -4.91
CA LEU A 69 73.65 -50.76 -5.29
C LEU A 69 73.84 -49.24 -5.44
N MET A 70 74.52 -48.60 -4.49
CA MET A 70 74.82 -47.15 -4.59
C MET A 70 75.81 -46.85 -5.72
N THR A 71 76.75 -47.74 -6.05
CA THR A 71 77.60 -47.60 -7.24
C THR A 71 76.80 -47.70 -8.53
N THR A 72 75.83 -48.63 -8.62
CA THR A 72 74.93 -48.72 -9.77
C THR A 72 74.06 -47.46 -9.91
N ILE A 73 73.40 -47.02 -8.84
CA ILE A 73 72.54 -45.82 -8.84
C ILE A 73 73.33 -44.57 -9.25
N ASN A 74 74.54 -44.37 -8.71
CA ASN A 74 75.40 -43.23 -9.05
C ASN A 74 75.97 -43.28 -10.49
N SER A 75 75.74 -44.36 -11.24
CA SER A 75 76.07 -44.44 -12.68
C SER A 75 74.89 -44.09 -13.61
N THR A 76 73.75 -43.67 -13.04
CA THR A 76 72.50 -43.39 -13.75
C THR A 76 71.85 -42.08 -13.30
N ASP A 77 71.05 -41.45 -14.17
CA ASP A 77 70.17 -40.34 -13.78
C ASP A 77 69.00 -40.83 -12.92
N VAL A 78 68.86 -40.27 -11.71
CA VAL A 78 67.94 -40.79 -10.69
C VAL A 78 66.61 -40.05 -10.68
N HIS A 79 65.55 -40.74 -11.12
CA HIS A 79 64.17 -40.25 -11.01
C HIS A 79 63.50 -40.77 -9.72
N TYR A 80 62.86 -39.87 -8.97
CA TYR A 80 62.26 -40.20 -7.67
C TYR A 80 60.73 -40.27 -7.73
N ILE A 81 60.19 -41.47 -7.47
CA ILE A 81 58.76 -41.68 -7.18
C ILE A 81 58.60 -41.93 -5.67
N ARG A 82 57.48 -41.47 -5.10
CA ARG A 82 57.09 -41.68 -3.70
C ARG A 82 55.64 -42.14 -3.64
N CYS A 83 55.45 -43.45 -3.46
CA CYS A 83 54.12 -44.04 -3.29
C CYS A 83 53.60 -43.74 -1.88
N ILE A 84 52.34 -43.32 -1.77
CA ILE A 84 51.66 -43.02 -0.51
C ILE A 84 50.36 -43.83 -0.47
N LYS A 85 50.13 -44.57 0.62
CA LYS A 85 48.86 -45.26 0.89
C LYS A 85 47.87 -44.22 1.47
N PRO A 86 46.71 -43.96 0.84
CA PRO A 86 45.82 -42.88 1.27
C PRO A 86 44.95 -43.26 2.49
N ASN A 87 44.58 -44.53 2.64
CA ASN A 87 43.82 -45.07 3.77
C ASN A 87 44.17 -46.55 4.00
N GLU A 88 44.03 -47.05 5.23
CA GLU A 88 44.47 -48.40 5.61
C GLU A 88 43.63 -49.50 4.92
N ALA A 89 42.32 -49.26 4.81
CA ALA A 89 41.31 -50.18 4.29
C ALA A 89 41.34 -50.42 2.76
N LYS A 90 42.10 -49.59 2.01
CA LYS A 90 42.14 -49.55 0.53
C LYS A 90 40.81 -49.14 -0.14
N GLU A 91 39.96 -48.41 0.59
CA GLU A 91 38.73 -47.83 0.03
C GLU A 91 39.07 -46.76 -1.03
N PRO A 92 38.30 -46.64 -2.12
CA PRO A 92 38.54 -45.64 -3.16
C PRO A 92 38.32 -44.22 -2.61
N TRP A 93 39.19 -43.28 -3.00
CA TRP A 93 39.15 -41.84 -2.67
C TRP A 93 39.18 -41.43 -1.18
N LYS A 94 39.09 -42.38 -0.24
CA LYS A 94 39.23 -42.13 1.21
C LYS A 94 40.65 -41.73 1.59
N PHE A 95 40.78 -40.71 2.45
CA PHE A 95 42.06 -40.13 2.86
C PHE A 95 42.17 -40.03 4.39
N GLU A 96 43.14 -40.73 4.97
CA GLU A 96 43.39 -40.80 6.41
C GLU A 96 44.59 -39.93 6.78
N GLY A 97 44.33 -38.64 6.98
CA GLY A 97 45.35 -37.60 7.19
C GLY A 97 46.50 -37.95 8.15
N PRO A 98 46.25 -38.51 9.35
CA PRO A 98 47.32 -38.91 10.27
C PRO A 98 48.24 -40.01 9.72
N MET A 99 47.68 -40.98 8.96
CA MET A 99 48.43 -42.07 8.34
C MET A 99 49.23 -41.59 7.12
N VAL A 100 48.67 -40.68 6.32
CA VAL A 100 49.39 -40.03 5.22
C VAL A 100 50.51 -39.14 5.76
N LEU A 101 50.28 -38.40 6.85
CA LEU A 101 51.27 -37.53 7.48
C LEU A 101 52.45 -38.31 8.07
N SER A 102 52.22 -39.50 8.63
CA SER A 102 53.33 -40.36 9.12
C SER A 102 54.19 -40.88 7.96
N GLN A 103 53.57 -41.28 6.84
CA GLN A 103 54.28 -41.68 5.62
C GLN A 103 55.09 -40.52 5.02
N LEU A 104 54.51 -39.31 4.90
CA LEU A 104 55.21 -38.14 4.36
C LEU A 104 56.43 -37.72 5.20
N ARG A 105 56.42 -37.99 6.51
CA ARG A 105 57.61 -37.88 7.39
C ARG A 105 58.62 -38.99 7.09
N ALA A 106 58.19 -40.26 7.14
CA ALA A 106 59.06 -41.42 6.97
C ALA A 106 59.75 -41.48 5.59
N CYS A 107 59.06 -41.05 4.53
CA CYS A 107 59.57 -40.97 3.16
C CYS A 107 60.44 -39.72 2.88
N GLY A 108 60.67 -38.87 3.89
CA GLY A 108 61.47 -37.64 3.80
C GLY A 108 60.83 -36.49 3.02
N VAL A 109 59.58 -36.63 2.56
CA VAL A 109 58.93 -35.65 1.67
C VAL A 109 58.78 -34.28 2.35
N LEU A 110 58.35 -34.24 3.61
CA LEU A 110 58.25 -32.98 4.36
C LEU A 110 59.61 -32.31 4.56
N GLU A 111 60.69 -33.09 4.67
CA GLU A 111 62.06 -32.55 4.82
C GLU A 111 62.59 -31.99 3.49
N THR A 112 62.30 -32.65 2.37
CA THR A 112 62.57 -32.10 1.03
C THR A 112 61.80 -30.81 0.78
N VAL A 113 60.54 -30.73 1.22
CA VAL A 113 59.74 -29.49 1.17
C VAL A 113 60.34 -28.42 2.08
N ARG A 114 60.71 -28.75 3.33
CA ARG A 114 61.34 -27.82 4.29
C ARG A 114 62.62 -27.19 3.73
N ILE A 115 63.49 -28.00 3.10
CA ILE A 115 64.71 -27.54 2.43
C ILE A 115 64.38 -26.64 1.23
N SER A 116 63.37 -27.02 0.43
CA SER A 116 62.91 -26.22 -0.71
C SER A 116 62.34 -24.85 -0.28
N CYS A 117 61.63 -24.80 0.83
CA CYS A 117 61.05 -23.58 1.41
C CYS A 117 62.10 -22.63 2.02
N ALA A 118 63.29 -23.11 2.36
CA ALA A 118 64.39 -22.27 2.86
C ALA A 118 65.05 -21.42 1.75
N GLY A 119 64.92 -21.84 0.48
CA GLY A 119 65.32 -21.08 -0.70
C GLY A 119 64.18 -20.24 -1.27
N TYR A 120 64.03 -20.30 -2.59
CA TYR A 120 62.97 -19.61 -3.33
C TYR A 120 62.01 -20.65 -3.96
N PRO A 121 61.05 -21.20 -3.18
CA PRO A 121 60.12 -22.22 -3.66
C PRO A 121 59.14 -21.67 -4.71
N THR A 122 58.82 -20.38 -4.64
CA THR A 122 57.80 -19.73 -5.45
C THR A 122 58.44 -18.97 -6.60
N ARG A 123 57.94 -19.17 -7.82
CA ARG A 123 58.54 -18.65 -9.07
C ARG A 123 57.45 -18.19 -10.02
N TRP A 124 57.50 -16.95 -10.45
CA TRP A 124 56.51 -16.31 -11.35
C TRP A 124 57.23 -15.71 -12.55
N THR A 125 56.62 -15.66 -13.73
CA THR A 125 57.10 -14.80 -14.81
C THR A 125 56.90 -13.33 -14.47
N TYR A 126 57.60 -12.44 -15.17
CA TYR A 126 57.37 -11.00 -15.03
C TYR A 126 55.94 -10.59 -15.45
N GLU A 127 55.38 -11.26 -16.45
CA GLU A 127 54.04 -10.99 -17.03
C GLU A 127 52.91 -11.35 -16.07
N GLU A 128 52.86 -12.61 -15.59
CA GLU A 128 51.89 -13.05 -14.58
C GLU A 128 51.91 -12.13 -13.34
N PHE A 129 53.10 -11.69 -12.94
CA PHE A 129 53.30 -10.84 -11.78
C PHE A 129 52.81 -9.40 -12.02
N ALA A 130 53.20 -8.77 -13.13
CA ALA A 130 52.78 -7.43 -13.47
C ALA A 130 51.25 -7.34 -13.62
N LEU A 131 50.65 -8.24 -14.40
CA LEU A 131 49.20 -8.31 -14.62
C LEU A 131 48.41 -8.57 -13.32
N ARG A 132 48.99 -9.28 -12.34
CA ARG A 132 48.35 -9.49 -11.03
C ARG A 132 48.49 -8.32 -10.06
N TYR A 133 49.59 -7.57 -10.10
CA TYR A 133 49.93 -6.61 -9.04
C TYR A 133 50.07 -5.14 -9.48
N TYR A 134 49.83 -4.80 -10.76
CA TYR A 134 49.81 -3.43 -11.30
C TYR A 134 49.03 -2.41 -10.44
N MET A 135 47.91 -2.81 -9.84
CA MET A 135 47.08 -1.96 -8.97
C MET A 135 47.74 -1.54 -7.64
N LEU A 136 48.89 -2.13 -7.28
CA LEU A 136 49.68 -1.70 -6.11
C LEU A 136 50.46 -0.40 -6.38
N ILE A 137 50.81 -0.10 -7.64
CA ILE A 137 51.49 1.14 -8.05
C ILE A 137 50.49 2.17 -8.60
N SER A 138 50.93 3.41 -8.85
CA SER A 138 50.08 4.42 -9.52
C SER A 138 49.91 4.07 -10.99
N SER A 139 48.78 4.43 -11.61
CA SER A 139 48.59 4.27 -13.06
C SER A 139 49.58 5.09 -13.89
N GLN A 140 50.12 6.17 -13.32
CA GLN A 140 51.22 6.96 -13.87
C GLN A 140 52.57 6.20 -13.92
N GLN A 141 52.65 5.01 -13.32
CA GLN A 141 53.84 4.16 -13.25
C GLN A 141 53.67 2.84 -14.04
N TRP A 142 52.57 2.68 -14.79
CA TRP A 142 52.35 1.51 -15.65
C TRP A 142 53.13 1.67 -16.96
N THR A 143 54.06 0.75 -17.22
CA THR A 143 54.94 0.73 -18.39
C THR A 143 54.64 -0.46 -19.29
N THR A 144 54.90 -0.34 -20.60
CA THR A 144 54.92 -1.49 -21.52
C THR A 144 56.03 -2.48 -21.15
N GLU A 145 57.15 -1.98 -20.62
CA GLU A 145 58.24 -2.78 -20.09
C GLU A 145 57.80 -3.51 -18.81
N ILE A 146 57.38 -4.76 -18.99
CA ILE A 146 56.84 -5.63 -17.94
C ILE A 146 57.86 -5.84 -16.81
N ARG A 147 59.15 -5.95 -17.15
CA ARG A 147 60.24 -6.12 -16.16
C ARG A 147 60.32 -4.91 -15.21
N ASP A 148 60.18 -3.71 -15.74
CA ASP A 148 60.29 -2.48 -14.95
C ASP A 148 59.00 -2.16 -14.19
N MET A 149 57.82 -2.51 -14.73
CA MET A 149 56.58 -2.49 -13.97
C MET A 149 56.67 -3.43 -12.75
N ALA A 150 57.16 -4.65 -12.95
CA ALA A 150 57.38 -5.60 -11.86
C ALA A 150 58.39 -5.09 -10.82
N ASN A 151 59.49 -4.48 -11.26
CA ASN A 151 60.47 -3.84 -10.36
C ASN A 151 59.82 -2.71 -9.53
N ALA A 152 59.03 -1.83 -10.16
CA ALA A 152 58.33 -0.74 -9.48
C ALA A 152 57.31 -1.26 -8.44
N ILE A 153 56.57 -2.33 -8.76
CA ILE A 153 55.68 -3.02 -7.83
C ILE A 153 56.47 -3.59 -6.64
N LEU A 154 57.57 -4.30 -6.91
CA LEU A 154 58.39 -4.96 -5.88
C LEU A 154 59.04 -3.96 -4.93
N SER A 155 59.70 -2.92 -5.45
CA SER A 155 60.33 -1.88 -4.62
C SER A 155 59.31 -1.13 -3.76
N LYS A 156 58.10 -0.87 -4.29
CA LYS A 156 57.02 -0.23 -3.52
C LYS A 156 56.43 -1.14 -2.44
N ALA A 157 56.24 -2.43 -2.73
CA ALA A 157 55.53 -3.35 -1.85
C ALA A 157 56.44 -4.03 -0.81
N LEU A 158 57.66 -4.42 -1.19
CA LEU A 158 58.58 -5.18 -0.35
C LEU A 158 59.79 -4.36 0.13
N GLY A 159 60.02 -3.18 -0.45
CA GLY A 159 61.25 -2.40 -0.30
C GLY A 159 62.35 -2.87 -1.28
N GLU A 160 63.34 -2.04 -1.52
CA GLU A 160 64.53 -2.41 -2.30
C GLU A 160 65.29 -3.57 -1.64
N GLY A 161 65.81 -4.48 -2.47
CA GLY A 161 66.62 -5.62 -2.02
C GLY A 161 67.89 -5.15 -1.31
N LYS A 162 68.15 -5.71 -0.13
CA LYS A 162 69.41 -5.51 0.59
C LYS A 162 70.28 -6.71 0.28
N ASN A 163 71.25 -6.51 -0.63
CA ASN A 163 72.23 -7.49 -1.12
C ASN A 163 73.16 -8.04 -0.01
N ASP A 164 72.56 -8.68 0.99
CA ASP A 164 73.12 -9.07 2.28
C ASP A 164 72.54 -10.44 2.71
N GLY A 165 72.21 -11.28 1.72
CA GLY A 165 71.71 -12.66 1.90
C GLY A 165 70.31 -12.80 2.50
N THR A 166 69.70 -11.71 2.97
CA THR A 166 68.37 -11.68 3.62
C THR A 166 67.22 -11.36 2.67
N ASP A 167 67.48 -11.26 1.36
CA ASP A 167 66.50 -10.83 0.36
C ASP A 167 65.22 -11.65 0.32
N LYS A 168 64.09 -10.94 0.25
CA LYS A 168 62.72 -11.48 0.18
C LYS A 168 62.41 -12.10 -1.19
N TYR A 169 62.99 -11.52 -2.23
CA TYR A 169 62.82 -11.91 -3.64
C TYR A 169 64.14 -11.77 -4.40
N GLN A 170 64.25 -12.42 -5.56
CA GLN A 170 65.39 -12.33 -6.46
C GLN A 170 64.92 -12.25 -7.93
N LEU A 171 65.65 -11.50 -8.75
CA LEU A 171 65.27 -11.15 -10.12
C LEU A 171 66.07 -11.96 -11.15
N GLY A 172 65.44 -13.00 -11.73
CA GLY A 172 66.05 -13.79 -12.80
C GLY A 172 65.97 -13.13 -14.19
N LEU A 173 66.38 -13.87 -15.21
CA LEU A 173 66.26 -13.43 -16.61
C LEU A 173 64.79 -13.32 -17.02
N THR A 174 64.00 -14.38 -16.86
CA THR A 174 62.59 -14.46 -17.29
C THR A 174 61.58 -14.61 -16.14
N LYS A 175 62.06 -14.86 -14.91
CA LYS A 175 61.21 -15.14 -13.74
C LYS A 175 61.69 -14.42 -12.48
N ILE A 176 60.75 -14.07 -11.62
CA ILE A 176 60.93 -13.55 -10.27
C ILE A 176 60.84 -14.73 -9.29
N PHE A 177 61.75 -14.76 -8.32
CA PHE A 177 61.90 -15.83 -7.34
C PHE A 177 61.55 -15.28 -5.95
N PHE A 178 60.63 -15.91 -5.23
CA PHE A 178 60.13 -15.45 -3.94
C PHE A 178 60.41 -16.46 -2.83
N ARG A 179 60.79 -15.97 -1.64
CA ARG A 179 60.78 -16.78 -0.42
C ARG A 179 59.34 -17.10 0.00
N ALA A 180 59.18 -18.13 0.83
CA ALA A 180 57.89 -18.52 1.39
C ALA A 180 57.18 -17.32 2.08
N GLY A 181 55.85 -17.25 1.91
CA GLY A 181 55.01 -16.20 2.49
C GLY A 181 54.95 -14.87 1.73
N MET A 182 55.91 -14.55 0.84
CA MET A 182 55.95 -13.22 0.20
C MET A 182 54.77 -12.94 -0.74
N LEU A 183 54.22 -13.95 -1.43
CA LEU A 183 52.98 -13.78 -2.19
C LEU A 183 51.76 -13.52 -1.29
N ALA A 184 51.65 -14.19 -0.15
CA ALA A 184 50.52 -13.97 0.76
C ALA A 184 50.52 -12.53 1.31
N PHE A 185 51.70 -11.95 1.52
CA PHE A 185 51.85 -10.54 1.86
C PHE A 185 51.45 -9.60 0.70
N LEU A 186 51.81 -9.91 -0.55
CA LEU A 186 51.42 -9.14 -1.74
C LEU A 186 49.91 -9.22 -2.02
N GLU A 187 49.30 -10.39 -1.84
CA GLU A 187 47.84 -10.57 -1.92
C GLU A 187 47.12 -9.79 -0.80
N ASN A 188 47.66 -9.77 0.42
CA ASN A 188 47.12 -8.95 1.51
C ASN A 188 47.16 -7.45 1.16
N LEU A 189 48.28 -6.95 0.63
CA LEU A 189 48.38 -5.58 0.12
C LEU A 189 47.38 -5.30 -1.02
N ARG A 190 47.16 -6.26 -1.93
CA ARG A 190 46.17 -6.15 -3.02
C ARG A 190 44.74 -6.05 -2.46
N SER A 191 44.38 -6.91 -1.51
CA SER A 191 43.07 -6.89 -0.84
C SER A 191 42.84 -5.58 -0.08
N ASN A 192 43.84 -5.09 0.67
CA ASN A 192 43.73 -3.81 1.38
C ASN A 192 43.54 -2.65 0.40
N ARG A 193 44.24 -2.66 -0.75
CA ARG A 193 44.09 -1.64 -1.79
C ARG A 193 42.70 -1.61 -2.43
N LEU A 194 42.05 -2.77 -2.56
CA LEU A 194 40.65 -2.87 -3.01
C LEU A 194 39.67 -2.40 -1.92
N ASN A 195 39.93 -2.74 -0.65
CA ASN A 195 39.15 -2.26 0.49
C ASN A 195 39.20 -0.72 0.63
N ASP A 196 40.37 -0.09 0.46
CA ASP A 196 40.52 1.37 0.41
C ASP A 196 39.66 2.02 -0.68
N ALA A 197 39.57 1.39 -1.85
CA ALA A 197 38.74 1.86 -2.96
C ALA A 197 37.25 1.72 -2.65
N ALA A 198 36.83 0.59 -2.07
CA ALA A 198 35.46 0.38 -1.60
C ALA A 198 35.07 1.42 -0.53
N ILE A 199 35.93 1.66 0.47
CA ILE A 199 35.74 2.70 1.49
C ILE A 199 35.66 4.10 0.86
N MET A 200 36.44 4.37 -0.19
CA MET A 200 36.38 5.64 -0.92
C MET A 200 35.04 5.84 -1.65
N ILE A 201 34.44 4.79 -2.21
CA ILE A 201 33.10 4.84 -2.82
C ILE A 201 32.04 4.99 -1.72
N GLN A 202 32.05 4.10 -0.73
CA GLN A 202 31.08 4.06 0.37
C GLN A 202 31.01 5.38 1.15
N LYS A 203 32.14 6.01 1.48
CA LYS A 203 32.14 7.28 2.23
C LYS A 203 31.49 8.43 1.44
N ASN A 204 31.68 8.47 0.12
CA ASN A 204 31.10 9.49 -0.75
C ASN A 204 29.60 9.26 -0.97
N LEU A 205 29.18 8.00 -1.16
CA LEU A 205 27.75 7.64 -1.24
C LEU A 205 27.02 7.96 0.08
N ARG A 206 27.58 7.56 1.23
CA ARG A 206 27.06 7.91 2.56
C ARG A 206 26.99 9.42 2.76
N ALA A 207 28.02 10.18 2.38
CA ALA A 207 28.01 11.63 2.46
C ALA A 207 26.92 12.27 1.58
N LYS A 208 26.69 11.77 0.35
CA LYS A 208 25.62 12.22 -0.55
C LYS A 208 24.24 11.93 0.07
N TYR A 209 24.02 10.72 0.58
CA TYR A 209 22.78 10.28 1.22
C TYR A 209 22.44 11.11 2.46
N TRP A 210 23.36 11.24 3.41
CA TRP A 210 23.13 12.02 4.64
C TRP A 210 22.98 13.51 4.36
N ARG A 211 23.69 14.07 3.36
CA ARG A 211 23.47 15.45 2.91
C ARG A 211 22.07 15.64 2.32
N ARG A 212 21.56 14.68 1.54
CA ARG A 212 20.21 14.72 0.98
C ARG A 212 19.16 14.74 2.12
N ARG A 213 19.20 13.77 3.03
CA ARG A 213 18.27 13.68 4.18
C ARG A 213 18.33 14.92 5.10
N TYR A 214 19.51 15.49 5.30
CA TYR A 214 19.65 16.74 6.06
C TYR A 214 18.95 17.93 5.38
N LEU A 215 19.06 18.05 4.05
CA LEU A 215 18.40 19.14 3.30
C LEU A 215 16.89 18.95 3.27
N GLU A 216 16.41 17.74 2.97
CA GLU A 216 14.98 17.36 3.00
C GLU A 216 14.34 17.74 4.36
N ALA A 217 14.93 17.29 5.48
CA ALA A 217 14.47 17.65 6.82
C ALA A 217 14.54 19.15 7.11
N THR A 218 15.59 19.83 6.63
CA THR A 218 15.76 21.28 6.79
C THR A 218 14.66 22.06 6.06
N ASP A 219 14.28 21.62 4.86
CA ASP A 219 13.27 22.29 4.04
C ASP A 219 11.84 21.98 4.55
N SER A 220 11.57 20.77 5.03
CA SER A 220 10.34 20.46 5.79
C SER A 220 10.19 21.36 7.02
N VAL A 221 11.27 21.59 7.79
CA VAL A 221 11.27 22.51 8.94
C VAL A 221 11.02 23.97 8.51
N LYS A 222 11.60 24.43 7.39
CA LYS A 222 11.31 25.77 6.84
C LYS A 222 9.84 25.91 6.45
N ALA A 223 9.27 24.91 5.78
CA ALA A 223 7.86 24.88 5.37
C ALA A 223 6.92 24.93 6.58
N PHE A 224 7.16 24.09 7.60
CA PHE A 224 6.40 24.12 8.85
C PHE A 224 6.49 25.49 9.56
N GLN A 225 7.69 26.08 9.67
CA GLN A 225 7.85 27.41 10.23
C GLN A 225 7.11 28.49 9.43
N ALA A 226 7.05 28.38 8.10
CA ALA A 226 6.28 29.30 7.25
C ALA A 226 4.76 29.17 7.50
N LEU A 227 4.25 27.93 7.60
CA LEU A 227 2.85 27.65 7.94
C LEU A 227 2.48 28.20 9.32
N CYS A 228 3.32 28.01 10.34
CA CYS A 228 3.10 28.56 11.68
C CYS A 228 3.11 30.10 11.69
N ARG A 229 4.06 30.75 10.99
CA ARG A 229 4.07 32.21 10.83
C ARG A 229 2.81 32.72 10.13
N ALA A 230 2.34 32.01 9.10
CA ALA A 230 1.10 32.34 8.40
C ALA A 230 -0.15 32.12 9.26
N PHE A 231 -0.17 31.09 10.12
CA PHE A 231 -1.27 30.86 11.08
C PHE A 231 -1.41 32.04 12.06
N VAL A 232 -0.32 32.42 12.75
CA VAL A 232 -0.32 33.54 13.70
C VAL A 232 -0.69 34.87 13.02
N ALA A 233 -0.26 35.08 11.77
CA ALA A 233 -0.66 36.24 10.99
C ALA A 233 -2.17 36.24 10.64
N ARG A 234 -2.75 35.08 10.30
CA ARG A 234 -4.20 34.92 10.05
C ARG A 234 -5.02 35.15 11.32
N GLU A 235 -4.65 34.52 12.43
CA GLU A 235 -5.31 34.67 13.74
C GLU A 235 -5.35 36.15 14.17
N ARG A 236 -4.20 36.83 14.16
CA ARG A 236 -4.11 38.26 14.47
C ARG A 236 -4.94 39.13 13.52
N THR A 237 -5.03 38.74 12.25
CA THR A 237 -5.87 39.44 11.26
C THR A 237 -7.36 39.20 11.52
N GLU A 238 -7.76 38.01 11.95
CA GLU A 238 -9.14 37.71 12.30
C GLU A 238 -9.58 38.49 13.55
N GLU A 239 -8.75 38.55 14.59
CA GLU A 239 -9.05 39.33 15.79
C GLU A 239 -9.21 40.83 15.47
N LEU A 240 -8.36 41.41 14.61
CA LEU A 240 -8.54 42.77 14.12
C LEU A 240 -9.85 42.94 13.31
N ARG A 241 -10.29 41.93 12.55
CA ARG A 241 -11.60 41.93 11.87
C ARG A 241 -12.75 41.86 12.86
N ARG A 242 -12.68 41.00 13.89
CA ARG A 242 -13.67 40.87 14.97
C ARG A 242 -13.84 42.19 15.71
N GLN A 243 -12.74 42.82 16.14
CA GLN A 243 -12.73 44.14 16.78
C GLN A 243 -13.31 45.24 15.89
N LYS A 244 -12.95 45.26 14.60
CA LYS A 244 -13.50 46.22 13.62
C LYS A 244 -15.01 46.01 13.38
N GLY A 245 -15.47 44.77 13.35
CA GLY A 245 -16.89 44.42 13.26
C GLY A 245 -17.67 44.91 14.49
N ALA A 246 -17.21 44.53 15.69
CA ALA A 246 -17.82 44.94 16.96
C ALA A 246 -17.88 46.47 17.12
N THR A 247 -16.79 47.18 16.86
CA THR A 247 -16.76 48.66 16.94
C THR A 247 -17.64 49.33 15.88
N THR A 248 -17.77 48.75 14.69
CA THR A 248 -18.71 49.22 13.64
C THR A 248 -20.17 49.03 14.08
N ILE A 249 -20.53 47.86 14.60
CA ILE A 249 -21.87 47.56 15.13
C ILE A 249 -22.20 48.53 16.28
N GLN A 250 -21.28 48.71 17.23
CA GLN A 250 -21.44 49.67 18.34
C GLN A 250 -21.62 51.11 17.83
N ARG A 251 -20.84 51.56 16.85
CA ARG A 251 -20.96 52.89 16.23
C ARG A 251 -22.33 53.10 15.59
N VAL A 252 -22.78 52.13 14.78
CA VAL A 252 -24.07 52.19 14.08
C VAL A 252 -25.23 52.19 15.08
N TRP A 253 -25.20 51.28 16.08
CA TRP A 253 -26.24 51.20 17.11
C TRP A 253 -26.31 52.48 17.96
N ARG A 254 -25.17 53.01 18.44
CA ARG A 254 -25.13 54.27 19.21
C ARG A 254 -25.69 55.43 18.38
N GLY A 255 -25.28 55.56 17.12
CA GLY A 255 -25.79 56.60 16.22
C GLY A 255 -27.28 56.48 15.93
N GLN A 256 -27.78 55.26 15.71
CA GLN A 256 -29.21 55.01 15.42
C GLN A 256 -30.09 55.20 16.65
N LYS A 257 -29.61 54.83 17.85
CA LYS A 257 -30.29 55.08 19.13
C LYS A 257 -30.56 56.57 19.33
N GLU A 258 -29.51 57.39 19.27
CA GLU A 258 -29.65 58.83 19.52
C GLU A 258 -30.38 59.55 18.38
N ARG A 259 -30.21 59.11 17.12
CA ARG A 259 -31.03 59.61 16.00
C ARG A 259 -32.52 59.30 16.21
N LYS A 260 -32.89 58.10 16.68
CA LYS A 260 -34.28 57.73 16.97
C LYS A 260 -34.85 58.54 18.15
N ASN A 261 -34.03 58.83 19.16
CA ASN A 261 -34.41 59.66 20.30
C ASN A 261 -34.68 61.12 19.87
N PHE A 262 -33.73 61.73 19.14
CA PHE A 262 -33.87 63.09 18.59
C PHE A 262 -35.07 63.23 17.66
N LEU A 263 -35.28 62.27 16.74
CA LEU A 263 -36.42 62.31 15.81
C LEU A 263 -37.77 62.18 16.53
N ARG A 264 -37.86 61.43 17.64
CA ARG A 264 -39.06 61.40 18.49
C ARG A 264 -39.35 62.78 19.05
N ILE A 265 -38.40 63.34 19.82
CA ILE A 265 -38.55 64.66 20.48
C ILE A 265 -38.90 65.75 19.46
N ARG A 266 -38.25 65.75 18.29
CA ARG A 266 -38.54 66.70 17.20
C ARG A 266 -39.96 66.52 16.64
N ASN A 267 -40.41 65.29 16.42
CA ASN A 267 -41.74 65.03 15.87
C ASN A 267 -42.84 65.38 16.90
N ASP A 268 -42.63 65.06 18.18
CA ASP A 268 -43.53 65.43 19.28
C ASP A 268 -43.67 66.97 19.38
N LEU A 269 -42.54 67.70 19.25
CA LEU A 269 -42.52 69.16 19.22
C LEU A 269 -43.25 69.73 17.99
N ILE A 270 -43.11 69.12 16.81
CA ILE A 270 -43.85 69.52 15.59
C ILE A 270 -45.36 69.30 15.76
N ILE A 271 -45.77 68.18 16.38
CA ILE A 271 -47.18 67.91 16.69
C ILE A 271 -47.74 68.93 17.69
N PHE A 272 -46.98 69.25 18.74
CA PHE A 272 -47.33 70.31 19.68
C PHE A 272 -47.46 71.67 18.99
N GLU A 273 -46.47 72.08 18.19
CA GLU A 273 -46.46 73.35 17.47
C GLU A 273 -47.66 73.47 16.51
N ALA A 274 -47.92 72.44 15.70
CA ALA A 274 -49.05 72.38 14.79
C ALA A 274 -50.40 72.46 15.52
N THR A 275 -50.52 71.73 16.65
CA THR A 275 -51.73 71.74 17.50
C THR A 275 -51.95 73.12 18.12
N SER A 276 -50.90 73.75 18.63
CA SER A 276 -50.95 75.09 19.22
C SER A 276 -51.29 76.16 18.18
N LYS A 277 -50.65 76.16 17.00
CA LYS A 277 -51.00 77.06 15.88
C LYS A 277 -52.45 76.86 15.45
N GLY A 278 -52.88 75.61 15.30
CA GLY A 278 -54.26 75.25 14.95
C GLY A 278 -55.30 75.61 16.02
N TYR A 279 -54.94 75.62 17.30
CA TYR A 279 -55.78 76.10 18.39
C TYR A 279 -55.89 77.63 18.37
N LEU A 280 -54.76 78.35 18.31
CA LEU A 280 -54.71 79.81 18.27
C LEU A 280 -55.50 80.38 17.09
N LEU A 281 -55.36 79.79 15.89
CA LEU A 281 -56.13 80.18 14.71
C LEU A 281 -57.64 79.93 14.89
N ARG A 282 -58.04 78.79 15.44
CA ARG A 282 -59.46 78.49 15.72
C ARG A 282 -60.06 79.45 16.75
N LYS A 283 -59.32 79.80 17.80
CA LYS A 283 -59.73 80.81 18.78
C LYS A 283 -59.94 82.17 18.10
N HIS A 284 -58.95 82.68 17.38
CA HIS A 284 -59.05 83.96 16.67
C HIS A 284 -60.21 84.00 15.65
N LEU A 285 -60.47 82.89 14.94
CA LEU A 285 -61.62 82.77 14.04
C LEU A 285 -62.97 82.75 14.78
N LEU A 286 -63.04 82.15 15.98
CA LEU A 286 -64.23 82.19 16.83
C LEU A 286 -64.48 83.60 17.37
N ASP A 287 -63.45 84.25 17.93
CA ASP A 287 -63.51 85.62 18.43
C ASP A 287 -63.96 86.59 17.32
N LYS A 288 -63.42 86.44 16.10
CA LYS A 288 -63.83 87.20 14.92
C LYS A 288 -65.30 86.90 14.54
N ARG A 289 -65.73 85.64 14.48
CA ARG A 289 -67.13 85.26 14.18
C ARG A 289 -68.11 85.85 15.20
N LEU A 290 -67.78 85.82 16.49
CA LEU A 290 -68.59 86.43 17.55
C LEU A 290 -68.66 87.96 17.39
N GLY A 291 -67.54 88.61 17.08
CA GLY A 291 -67.50 90.05 16.78
C GLY A 291 -68.28 90.44 15.51
N ASP A 292 -68.22 89.62 14.46
CA ASP A 292 -68.97 89.80 13.21
C ASP A 292 -70.49 89.61 13.45
N ALA A 293 -70.88 88.58 14.21
CA ALA A 293 -72.26 88.35 14.61
C ALA A 293 -72.81 89.48 15.50
N ALA A 294 -72.04 89.94 16.49
CA ALA A 294 -72.40 91.08 17.33
C ALA A 294 -72.58 92.36 16.50
N ARG A 295 -71.67 92.65 15.55
CA ARG A 295 -71.83 93.78 14.61
C ARG A 295 -73.05 93.63 13.70
N CYS A 296 -73.40 92.41 13.28
CA CYS A 296 -74.62 92.13 12.52
C CYS A 296 -75.89 92.42 13.34
N ILE A 297 -75.97 91.91 14.58
CA ILE A 297 -77.09 92.16 15.50
C ILE A 297 -77.21 93.66 15.79
N GLN A 298 -76.11 94.33 16.11
CA GLN A 298 -76.10 95.79 16.33
C GLN A 298 -76.55 96.59 15.10
N ARG A 299 -76.11 96.21 13.89
CA ARG A 299 -76.54 96.84 12.62
C ARG A 299 -78.05 96.68 12.42
N THR A 300 -78.55 95.46 12.58
CA THR A 300 -79.97 95.13 12.39
C THR A 300 -80.85 95.84 13.43
N TRP A 301 -80.44 95.86 14.70
CA TRP A 301 -81.14 96.58 15.76
C TRP A 301 -81.14 98.11 15.54
N ARG A 302 -79.99 98.71 15.20
CA ARG A 302 -79.90 100.15 14.86
C ARG A 302 -80.80 100.51 13.69
N SER A 303 -80.80 99.69 12.63
CA SER A 303 -81.69 99.84 11.47
C SER A 303 -83.17 99.74 11.87
N HIS A 304 -83.54 98.73 12.65
CA HIS A 304 -84.92 98.55 13.14
C HIS A 304 -85.37 99.74 14.00
N ASN A 305 -84.52 100.23 14.90
CA ASN A 305 -84.84 101.37 15.76
C ASN A 305 -85.04 102.66 14.94
N GLN A 306 -84.18 102.91 13.95
CA GLN A 306 -84.34 104.05 13.04
C GLN A 306 -85.60 103.93 12.17
N LEU A 307 -85.93 102.74 11.69
CA LEU A 307 -87.18 102.44 10.98
C LEU A 307 -88.41 102.63 11.87
N LYS A 308 -88.35 102.24 13.15
CA LYS A 308 -89.41 102.46 14.15
C LYS A 308 -89.62 103.96 14.39
N ASN A 309 -88.55 104.71 14.62
CA ASN A 309 -88.59 106.16 14.83
C ASN A 309 -89.14 106.90 13.60
N TRP A 310 -88.70 106.53 12.39
CA TRP A 310 -89.24 107.09 11.15
C TRP A 310 -90.72 106.73 10.93
N ARG A 311 -91.14 105.50 11.22
CA ARG A 311 -92.55 105.07 11.13
C ARG A 311 -93.43 105.83 12.11
N ASP A 312 -92.96 106.08 13.34
CA ASP A 312 -93.71 106.83 14.35
C ASP A 312 -93.76 108.34 14.04
N TYR A 313 -92.63 108.93 13.60
CA TYR A 313 -92.60 110.31 13.08
C TYR A 313 -93.56 110.47 11.89
N ARG A 314 -93.51 109.55 10.91
CA ARG A 314 -94.43 109.53 9.77
C ARG A 314 -95.89 109.35 10.22
N ARG A 315 -96.18 108.52 11.22
CA ARG A 315 -97.53 108.38 11.80
C ARG A 315 -98.00 109.70 12.42
N LYS A 316 -97.16 110.37 13.22
CA LYS A 316 -97.44 111.69 13.81
C LYS A 316 -97.68 112.76 12.74
N VAL A 317 -96.86 112.79 11.70
CA VAL A 317 -97.04 113.68 10.54
C VAL A 317 -98.32 113.36 9.77
N VAL A 318 -98.67 112.08 9.56
CA VAL A 318 -99.92 111.69 8.90
C VAL A 318 -101.16 112.07 9.74
N ILE A 319 -101.09 111.96 11.07
CA ILE A 319 -102.16 112.42 11.98
C ILE A 319 -102.27 113.95 11.93
N ALA A 320 -101.15 114.68 11.98
CA ALA A 320 -101.16 116.13 11.83
C ALA A 320 -101.71 116.56 10.46
N GLN A 321 -101.35 115.86 9.38
CA GLN A 321 -101.88 116.08 8.04
C GLN A 321 -103.36 115.71 7.92
N SER A 322 -103.86 114.65 8.57
CA SER A 322 -105.29 114.30 8.53
C SER A 322 -106.14 115.25 9.35
N LEU A 323 -105.63 115.72 10.49
CA LEU A 323 -106.26 116.80 11.28
C LEU A 323 -106.21 118.14 10.54
N TRP A 324 -105.12 118.45 9.84
CA TRP A 324 -105.01 119.68 9.04
C TRP A 324 -105.88 119.63 7.78
N ARG A 325 -105.94 118.49 7.08
CA ARG A 325 -106.91 118.24 6.00
C ARG A 325 -108.33 118.38 6.54
N GLY A 326 -108.71 117.64 7.58
CA GLY A 326 -110.03 117.77 8.20
C GLY A 326 -110.37 119.19 8.70
N LYS A 327 -109.40 119.98 9.17
CA LYS A 327 -109.58 121.41 9.48
C LYS A 327 -109.76 122.24 8.21
N THR A 328 -108.98 121.97 7.18
CA THR A 328 -109.06 122.61 5.87
C THR A 328 -110.40 122.29 5.24
N ASP A 329 -110.79 121.02 5.08
CA ASP A 329 -112.05 120.57 4.52
C ASP A 329 -113.27 121.08 5.29
N ARG A 330 -113.20 121.25 6.62
CA ARG A 330 -114.26 121.97 7.39
C ARG A 330 -114.30 123.46 7.08
N LYS A 331 -113.18 124.09 6.75
CA LYS A 331 -113.11 125.47 6.23
C LYS A 331 -113.56 125.55 4.77
N THR A 332 -113.21 124.58 3.93
CA THR A 332 -113.65 124.48 2.52
C THR A 332 -115.13 124.14 2.43
N TYR A 333 -115.69 123.35 3.34
CA TYR A 333 -117.14 123.10 3.45
C TYR A 333 -117.89 124.32 3.95
N ARG A 334 -117.35 125.05 4.94
CA ARG A 334 -117.88 126.35 5.35
C ARG A 334 -117.87 127.34 4.18
N LYS A 335 -116.76 127.40 3.43
CA LYS A 335 -116.64 128.24 2.25
C LYS A 335 -117.51 127.75 1.09
N LEU A 336 -117.67 126.46 0.83
CA LEU A 336 -118.60 125.92 -0.17
C LEU A 336 -120.07 126.18 0.20
N ARG A 337 -120.40 126.29 1.48
CA ARG A 337 -121.72 126.73 1.96
C ARG A 337 -121.93 128.26 1.83
N GLU A 338 -120.85 129.03 1.71
CA GLU A 338 -120.86 130.48 1.43
C GLU A 338 -120.85 130.73 -0.10
N ASP A 339 -119.97 130.04 -0.84
CA ASP A 339 -119.78 130.07 -2.30
C ASP A 339 -120.96 129.44 -3.06
N ALA A 340 -121.79 128.58 -2.43
CA ALA A 340 -123.04 128.07 -3.02
C ALA A 340 -124.17 129.12 -3.14
N ARG A 341 -123.83 130.41 -3.02
CA ARG A 341 -124.74 131.55 -3.21
C ARG A 341 -124.44 132.42 -4.43
N ASP A 342 -123.43 132.12 -5.25
CA ASP A 342 -123.14 132.93 -6.45
C ASP A 342 -122.74 132.11 -7.70
N LEU A 343 -123.01 132.65 -8.88
CA LEU A 343 -122.96 131.93 -10.17
C LEU A 343 -121.96 132.56 -11.17
N LYS A 344 -120.85 131.86 -11.45
CA LYS A 344 -120.23 131.69 -12.80
C LYS A 344 -118.92 130.88 -12.77
N GLN A 345 -118.51 130.40 -13.96
CA GLN A 345 -117.22 129.77 -14.30
C GLN A 345 -116.95 128.31 -13.84
N ILE A 346 -117.52 127.34 -14.57
CA ILE A 346 -117.03 125.95 -14.64
C ILE A 346 -116.86 125.57 -16.13
N SER A 347 -115.69 125.87 -16.73
CA SER A 347 -115.46 125.57 -18.17
C SER A 347 -114.01 125.30 -18.60
N TYR A 348 -112.99 125.57 -17.77
CA TYR A 348 -111.57 125.66 -18.22
C TYR A 348 -110.64 124.58 -17.62
N ARG A 349 -111.15 123.38 -17.32
CA ARG A 349 -110.39 122.35 -16.57
C ARG A 349 -110.30 120.95 -17.21
N LEU A 350 -110.85 120.73 -18.40
CA LEU A 350 -111.01 119.39 -18.97
C LEU A 350 -109.91 118.93 -19.95
N GLU A 351 -109.21 119.83 -20.65
CA GLU A 351 -108.32 119.44 -21.76
C GLU A 351 -106.95 118.88 -21.32
N ASN A 352 -106.40 119.37 -20.20
CA ASN A 352 -105.02 119.06 -19.78
C ASN A 352 -104.74 117.59 -19.38
N LYS A 353 -105.73 116.68 -19.42
CA LYS A 353 -105.58 115.30 -18.92
C LYS A 353 -105.22 114.26 -19.99
N VAL A 354 -105.28 114.62 -21.27
CA VAL A 354 -105.10 113.66 -22.39
C VAL A 354 -103.62 113.39 -22.73
N VAL A 355 -102.73 114.38 -22.56
CA VAL A 355 -101.33 114.31 -23.01
C VAL A 355 -100.47 113.34 -22.17
N GLU A 356 -100.80 113.16 -20.89
CA GLU A 356 -100.02 112.40 -19.90
C GLU A 356 -99.89 110.90 -20.23
N LEU A 357 -100.86 110.32 -20.93
CA LEU A 357 -100.94 108.87 -21.16
C LEU A 357 -100.05 108.35 -22.30
N THR A 358 -99.71 109.19 -23.28
CA THR A 358 -99.01 108.76 -24.50
C THR A 358 -97.53 108.46 -24.29
N GLN A 359 -96.90 109.08 -23.28
CA GLN A 359 -95.44 109.08 -23.13
C GLN A 359 -94.88 107.79 -22.50
N ASN A 360 -95.72 106.98 -21.85
CA ASN A 360 -95.29 105.86 -21.00
C ASN A 360 -95.05 104.54 -21.77
N LEU A 361 -95.33 104.49 -23.08
CA LEU A 361 -95.22 103.25 -23.88
C LEU A 361 -93.79 102.98 -24.40
N GLY A 362 -92.93 104.00 -24.45
CA GLY A 362 -91.59 103.92 -25.06
C GLY A 362 -90.55 103.19 -24.20
N THR A 363 -90.60 103.38 -22.88
CA THR A 363 -89.62 102.86 -21.91
C THR A 363 -89.58 101.33 -21.85
N MET A 364 -90.74 100.67 -21.95
CA MET A 364 -90.85 99.20 -21.92
C MET A 364 -90.12 98.49 -23.07
N ARG A 365 -89.81 99.17 -24.19
CA ARG A 365 -89.11 98.58 -25.33
C ARG A 365 -87.59 98.50 -25.15
N THR A 366 -86.98 99.38 -24.36
CA THR A 366 -85.51 99.39 -24.19
C THR A 366 -85.02 98.32 -23.22
N GLU A 367 -85.72 98.09 -22.10
CA GLU A 367 -85.31 97.11 -21.08
C GLU A 367 -85.23 95.67 -21.61
N ASN A 368 -86.18 95.30 -22.48
CA ASN A 368 -86.30 93.95 -23.05
C ASN A 368 -85.11 93.59 -23.97
N ARG A 369 -84.42 94.60 -24.55
CA ARG A 369 -83.21 94.39 -25.36
C ARG A 369 -81.99 94.07 -24.49
N THR A 370 -81.91 94.65 -23.30
CA THR A 370 -80.78 94.49 -22.36
C THR A 370 -80.74 93.09 -21.74
N LEU A 371 -81.90 92.54 -21.36
CA LEU A 371 -82.01 91.21 -20.75
C LEU A 371 -81.49 90.08 -21.65
N LYS A 372 -81.74 90.16 -22.97
CA LYS A 372 -81.21 89.17 -23.93
C LYS A 372 -79.68 89.08 -23.94
N GLY A 373 -78.98 90.21 -23.78
CA GLY A 373 -77.51 90.22 -23.71
C GLY A 373 -76.95 89.57 -22.44
N GLN A 374 -77.70 89.58 -21.33
CA GLN A 374 -77.27 88.96 -20.08
C GLN A 374 -77.35 87.43 -20.14
N VAL A 375 -78.42 86.87 -20.75
CA VAL A 375 -78.57 85.41 -20.92
C VAL A 375 -77.38 84.82 -21.69
N GLN A 376 -77.03 85.42 -22.82
CA GLN A 376 -75.96 84.94 -23.71
C GLN A 376 -74.56 85.00 -23.06
N ASN A 377 -74.36 85.85 -22.04
CA ASN A 377 -73.14 85.88 -21.24
C ASN A 377 -73.08 84.68 -20.26
N TYR A 378 -74.19 84.36 -19.60
CA TYR A 378 -74.25 83.24 -18.64
C TYR A 378 -74.11 81.87 -19.32
N GLU A 379 -74.62 81.69 -20.55
CA GLU A 379 -74.44 80.46 -21.33
C GLU A 379 -72.96 80.15 -21.62
N ASN A 380 -72.19 81.18 -22.02
CA ASN A 380 -70.75 81.05 -22.27
C ASN A 380 -69.97 80.73 -20.98
N GLN A 381 -70.36 81.30 -19.84
CA GLN A 381 -69.75 80.98 -18.54
C GLN A 381 -70.04 79.53 -18.13
N LEU A 382 -71.28 79.05 -18.31
CA LEU A 382 -71.68 77.66 -18.05
C LEU A 382 -70.88 76.66 -18.89
N LYS A 383 -70.60 76.97 -20.16
CA LYS A 383 -69.77 76.12 -21.04
C LYS A 383 -68.34 75.99 -20.50
N SER A 384 -67.69 77.13 -20.19
CA SER A 384 -66.31 77.16 -19.65
C SER A 384 -66.15 76.46 -18.29
N TRP A 385 -67.20 76.46 -17.45
CA TRP A 385 -67.20 75.70 -16.19
C TRP A 385 -67.34 74.19 -16.42
N ARG A 386 -68.15 73.77 -17.40
CA ARG A 386 -68.35 72.36 -17.74
C ARG A 386 -67.09 71.72 -18.32
N GLU A 387 -66.38 72.43 -19.19
CA GLU A 387 -65.09 72.00 -19.74
C GLU A 387 -64.02 71.83 -18.63
N ARG A 388 -63.98 72.74 -17.64
CA ARG A 388 -63.08 72.63 -16.48
C ARG A 388 -63.44 71.48 -15.52
N HIS A 389 -64.73 71.13 -15.36
CA HIS A 389 -65.13 69.98 -14.56
C HIS A 389 -64.61 68.69 -15.19
N ASN A 390 -64.89 68.47 -16.48
CA ASN A 390 -64.47 67.28 -17.21
C ASN A 390 -62.94 67.10 -17.22
N ALA A 391 -62.18 68.20 -17.35
CA ALA A 391 -60.71 68.15 -17.30
C ALA A 391 -60.16 67.77 -15.91
N LEU A 392 -60.80 68.20 -14.83
CA LEU A 392 -60.45 67.76 -13.46
C LEU A 392 -60.81 66.30 -13.25
N GLU A 393 -62.02 65.89 -13.65
CA GLU A 393 -62.56 64.55 -13.46
C GLU A 393 -61.78 63.48 -14.26
N ALA A 394 -61.32 63.81 -15.46
CA ALA A 394 -60.37 62.98 -16.22
C ALA A 394 -59.05 62.81 -15.44
N ARG A 395 -58.46 63.91 -14.96
CA ARG A 395 -57.19 63.90 -14.23
C ARG A 395 -57.29 63.16 -12.88
N THR A 396 -58.43 63.21 -12.19
CA THR A 396 -58.69 62.43 -10.97
C THR A 396 -58.80 60.95 -11.28
N ASN A 397 -59.51 60.55 -12.35
CA ASN A 397 -59.56 59.15 -12.78
C ASN A 397 -58.20 58.62 -13.23
N GLU A 398 -57.35 59.44 -13.85
CA GLU A 398 -56.01 59.07 -14.27
C GLU A 398 -55.07 58.84 -13.07
N LEU A 399 -55.05 59.77 -12.11
CA LEU A 399 -54.31 59.60 -10.85
C LEU A 399 -54.82 58.42 -10.01
N GLN A 400 -56.14 58.13 -10.02
CA GLN A 400 -56.71 56.95 -9.37
C GLN A 400 -56.29 55.65 -10.07
N ARG A 401 -56.12 55.67 -11.40
CA ARG A 401 -55.55 54.55 -12.16
C ARG A 401 -54.07 54.38 -11.84
N GLU A 402 -53.27 55.44 -11.82
CA GLU A 402 -51.84 55.36 -11.44
C GLU A 402 -51.64 54.83 -10.01
N ALA A 403 -52.45 55.29 -9.04
CA ALA A 403 -52.40 54.79 -7.66
C ALA A 403 -52.74 53.30 -7.57
N ASN A 404 -53.79 52.85 -8.28
CA ASN A 404 -54.13 51.43 -8.38
C ASN A 404 -53.04 50.63 -9.12
N GLN A 405 -52.45 51.18 -10.19
CA GLN A 405 -51.37 50.56 -10.95
C GLN A 405 -50.11 50.40 -10.09
N ALA A 406 -49.77 51.38 -9.25
CA ALA A 406 -48.65 51.32 -8.31
C ALA A 406 -48.87 50.25 -7.23
N GLY A 407 -50.08 50.16 -6.66
CA GLY A 407 -50.45 49.11 -5.72
C GLY A 407 -50.42 47.71 -6.35
N ILE A 408 -50.98 47.56 -7.55
CA ILE A 408 -50.95 46.32 -8.33
C ILE A 408 -49.52 45.95 -8.74
N ASN A 409 -48.67 46.92 -9.10
CA ASN A 409 -47.28 46.67 -9.46
C ASN A 409 -46.44 46.27 -8.24
N ALA A 410 -46.65 46.87 -7.06
CA ALA A 410 -45.98 46.45 -5.83
C ALA A 410 -46.43 45.04 -5.39
N ALA A 411 -47.73 44.75 -5.48
CA ALA A 411 -48.26 43.40 -5.24
C ALA A 411 -47.75 42.40 -6.29
N LYS A 412 -47.65 42.77 -7.56
CA LYS A 412 -47.04 41.95 -8.62
C LYS A 412 -45.56 41.75 -8.41
N LEU A 413 -44.81 42.75 -7.94
CA LEU A 413 -43.38 42.57 -7.68
C LEU A 413 -43.18 41.61 -6.51
N SER A 414 -43.89 41.78 -5.40
CA SER A 414 -43.82 40.85 -4.27
C SER A 414 -44.34 39.44 -4.61
N ALA A 415 -45.40 39.33 -5.42
CA ALA A 415 -45.88 38.04 -5.93
C ALA A 415 -44.88 37.41 -6.90
N MET A 416 -44.33 38.17 -7.85
CA MET A 416 -43.32 37.70 -8.81
C MET A 416 -41.96 37.44 -8.15
N GLU A 417 -41.64 38.05 -7.01
CA GLU A 417 -40.42 37.82 -6.23
C GLU A 417 -40.58 36.59 -5.32
N THR A 418 -41.76 36.37 -4.73
CA THR A 418 -42.08 35.12 -4.02
C THR A 418 -42.31 33.95 -4.98
N ASP A 419 -42.86 34.20 -6.18
CA ASP A 419 -42.98 33.20 -7.24
C ASP A 419 -41.65 33.03 -7.99
N MET A 420 -40.74 34.01 -8.05
CA MET A 420 -39.35 33.78 -8.49
C MET A 420 -38.57 33.00 -7.43
N GLN A 421 -38.80 33.21 -6.13
CA GLN A 421 -38.20 32.37 -5.09
C GLN A 421 -38.78 30.95 -5.09
N ARG A 422 -40.09 30.78 -5.32
CA ARG A 422 -40.70 29.46 -5.54
C ARG A 422 -40.28 28.83 -6.85
N LEU A 423 -40.12 29.60 -7.93
CA LEU A 423 -39.70 29.09 -9.23
C LEU A 423 -38.19 28.84 -9.26
N GLN A 424 -37.38 29.54 -8.48
CA GLN A 424 -35.97 29.21 -8.25
C GLN A 424 -35.88 27.96 -7.37
N ALA A 425 -36.58 27.90 -6.24
CA ALA A 425 -36.61 26.70 -5.40
C ALA A 425 -37.17 25.49 -6.16
N ALA A 426 -38.23 25.66 -6.96
CA ALA A 426 -38.80 24.63 -7.81
C ALA A 426 -38.01 24.42 -9.11
N PHE A 427 -37.12 25.32 -9.53
CA PHE A 427 -36.17 25.08 -10.62
C PHE A 427 -34.92 24.36 -10.09
N ASP A 428 -34.49 24.62 -8.87
CA ASP A 428 -33.39 23.91 -8.21
C ASP A 428 -33.88 22.51 -7.78
N GLU A 429 -35.10 22.39 -7.25
CA GLU A 429 -35.80 21.13 -7.01
C GLU A 429 -36.17 20.44 -8.33
N SER A 430 -36.62 21.13 -9.38
CA SER A 430 -36.83 20.52 -10.70
C SER A 430 -35.54 20.32 -11.49
N THR A 431 -34.38 20.86 -11.10
CA THR A 431 -33.07 20.58 -11.75
C THR A 431 -32.34 19.48 -11.00
N THR A 432 -32.52 19.36 -9.69
CA THR A 432 -32.11 18.16 -8.94
C THR A 432 -33.04 16.99 -9.23
N ASN A 433 -34.35 17.20 -9.37
CA ASN A 433 -35.28 16.20 -9.86
C ASN A 433 -35.19 15.98 -11.37
N MET A 434 -34.78 16.95 -12.21
CA MET A 434 -34.47 16.68 -13.63
C MET A 434 -33.10 16.04 -13.80
N ARG A 435 -32.14 16.23 -12.89
CA ARG A 435 -30.94 15.38 -12.82
C ARG A 435 -31.31 13.97 -12.39
N LYS A 436 -32.01 13.79 -11.27
CA LYS A 436 -32.54 12.47 -10.88
C LYS A 436 -33.41 11.84 -11.96
N LEU A 437 -34.24 12.60 -12.68
CA LEU A 437 -35.04 12.10 -13.81
C LEU A 437 -34.25 12.02 -15.11
N GLN A 438 -33.02 12.55 -15.23
CA GLN A 438 -32.08 12.32 -16.33
C GLN A 438 -31.16 11.14 -16.04
N ASP A 439 -30.88 10.87 -14.77
CA ASP A 439 -30.14 9.71 -14.26
C ASP A 439 -31.08 8.50 -14.19
N GLU A 440 -32.35 8.69 -13.77
CA GLU A 440 -33.44 7.74 -13.92
C GLU A 440 -33.92 7.66 -15.38
N GLU A 441 -33.90 8.73 -16.21
CA GLU A 441 -34.12 8.56 -17.66
C GLU A 441 -32.93 7.87 -18.32
N LYS A 442 -31.68 8.05 -17.88
CA LYS A 442 -30.56 7.24 -18.34
C LYS A 442 -30.74 5.78 -17.90
N ALA A 443 -31.00 5.53 -16.62
CA ALA A 443 -31.20 4.19 -16.10
C ALA A 443 -32.46 3.53 -16.69
N LEU A 444 -33.53 4.27 -16.98
CA LEU A 444 -34.73 3.77 -17.65
C LEU A 444 -34.57 3.68 -19.16
N ARG A 445 -33.81 4.55 -19.84
CA ARG A 445 -33.46 4.39 -21.26
C ARG A 445 -32.50 3.24 -21.44
N GLU A 446 -31.63 2.97 -20.48
CA GLU A 446 -30.71 1.84 -20.53
C GLU A 446 -31.42 0.55 -20.11
N ASN A 447 -32.24 0.54 -19.05
CA ASN A 447 -33.15 -0.58 -18.77
C ASN A 447 -34.18 -0.79 -19.89
N LEU A 448 -34.59 0.25 -20.63
CA LEU A 448 -35.49 0.13 -21.79
C LEU A 448 -34.70 -0.09 -23.09
N ARG A 449 -33.39 0.13 -23.14
CA ARG A 449 -32.51 -0.34 -24.22
C ARG A 449 -32.26 -1.83 -24.03
N VAL A 450 -31.80 -2.24 -22.84
CA VAL A 450 -31.68 -3.63 -22.41
C VAL A 450 -33.02 -4.34 -22.58
N THR A 451 -34.12 -3.92 -21.94
CA THR A 451 -35.41 -4.61 -22.13
C THR A 451 -36.01 -4.45 -23.53
N SER A 452 -35.67 -3.44 -24.34
CA SER A 452 -36.04 -3.44 -25.78
C SER A 452 -35.13 -4.33 -26.62
N GLN A 453 -33.90 -4.59 -26.20
CA GLN A 453 -32.93 -5.45 -26.86
C GLN A 453 -33.15 -6.92 -26.44
N GLU A 454 -33.58 -7.17 -25.21
CA GLU A 454 -34.20 -8.42 -24.75
C GLU A 454 -35.57 -8.61 -25.38
N LEU A 455 -36.41 -7.58 -25.51
CA LEU A 455 -37.71 -7.72 -26.19
C LEU A 455 -37.52 -7.92 -27.69
N GLU A 456 -36.53 -7.28 -28.34
CA GLU A 456 -36.28 -7.45 -29.77
C GLU A 456 -35.48 -8.75 -30.06
N THR A 457 -34.61 -9.24 -29.16
CA THR A 457 -34.07 -10.61 -29.25
C THR A 457 -35.10 -11.67 -28.88
N THR A 458 -36.00 -11.42 -27.92
CA THR A 458 -37.18 -12.26 -27.66
C THR A 458 -38.16 -12.20 -28.83
N ARG A 459 -38.28 -11.06 -29.53
CA ARG A 459 -39.11 -10.90 -30.72
C ARG A 459 -38.46 -11.56 -31.94
N GLN A 460 -37.14 -11.51 -32.08
CA GLN A 460 -36.38 -12.24 -33.11
C GLN A 460 -36.40 -13.74 -32.85
N SER A 461 -36.29 -14.17 -31.58
CA SER A 461 -36.55 -15.55 -31.15
C SER A 461 -38.00 -15.94 -31.40
N LYS A 462 -38.95 -15.01 -31.23
CA LYS A 462 -40.37 -15.21 -31.53
C LYS A 462 -40.71 -15.12 -33.02
N THR A 463 -39.98 -14.41 -33.88
CA THR A 463 -40.16 -14.44 -35.35
C THR A 463 -39.33 -15.52 -36.01
N ALA A 464 -38.27 -16.02 -35.35
CA ALA A 464 -37.67 -17.31 -35.64
C ALA A 464 -38.66 -18.43 -35.29
N SER A 465 -39.22 -18.46 -34.07
CA SER A 465 -40.22 -19.46 -33.66
C SER A 465 -41.59 -19.31 -34.36
N GLU A 466 -42.01 -18.09 -34.71
CA GLU A 466 -43.18 -17.85 -35.58
C GLU A 466 -42.85 -18.12 -37.04
N GLY A 467 -41.59 -18.00 -37.48
CA GLY A 467 -41.11 -18.41 -38.80
C GLY A 467 -40.97 -19.93 -38.95
N GLU A 468 -40.54 -20.62 -37.90
CA GLU A 468 -40.63 -22.08 -37.76
C GLU A 468 -42.08 -22.53 -37.70
N LYS A 469 -42.95 -21.85 -36.93
CA LYS A 469 -44.39 -22.09 -36.97
C LYS A 469 -45.03 -21.70 -38.30
N LEU A 470 -44.47 -20.75 -39.07
CA LEU A 470 -44.95 -20.41 -40.41
C LEU A 470 -44.49 -21.47 -41.40
N SER A 471 -43.26 -21.98 -41.30
CA SER A 471 -42.75 -23.11 -42.07
C SER A 471 -43.55 -24.39 -41.79
N LEU A 472 -43.80 -24.70 -40.51
CA LEU A 472 -44.66 -25.81 -40.09
C LEU A 472 -46.13 -25.57 -40.48
N ARG A 473 -46.63 -24.34 -40.47
CA ARG A 473 -47.96 -24.00 -40.99
C ARG A 473 -48.03 -23.99 -42.51
N GLN A 474 -46.94 -23.74 -43.23
CA GLN A 474 -46.85 -23.84 -44.68
C GLN A 474 -46.82 -25.32 -45.08
N GLN A 475 -46.08 -26.16 -44.35
CA GLN A 475 -46.13 -27.62 -44.50
C GLN A 475 -47.51 -28.22 -44.15
N LEU A 476 -48.21 -27.66 -43.16
CA LEU A 476 -49.61 -28.02 -42.88
C LEU A 476 -50.57 -27.45 -43.93
N ALA A 477 -50.36 -26.23 -44.44
CA ALA A 477 -51.19 -25.61 -45.46
C ALA A 477 -51.05 -26.31 -46.81
N ASP A 478 -49.85 -26.67 -47.25
CA ASP A 478 -49.62 -27.49 -48.45
C ASP A 478 -50.27 -28.88 -48.34
N MET A 479 -50.48 -29.40 -47.11
CA MET A 479 -51.29 -30.60 -46.85
C MET A 479 -52.81 -30.31 -46.74
N GLN A 480 -53.23 -29.09 -46.42
CA GLN A 480 -54.64 -28.71 -46.30
C GLN A 480 -55.24 -28.18 -47.62
N ASP A 481 -54.48 -27.49 -48.47
CA ASP A 481 -54.89 -27.10 -49.82
C ASP A 481 -55.04 -28.31 -50.75
N GLN A 482 -54.29 -29.40 -50.50
CA GLN A 482 -54.55 -30.71 -51.10
C GLN A 482 -55.89 -31.35 -50.64
N LEU A 483 -56.55 -30.80 -49.62
CA LEU A 483 -57.81 -31.30 -49.04
C LEU A 483 -59.02 -30.37 -49.27
N GLU A 484 -58.86 -29.04 -49.21
CA GLU A 484 -59.99 -28.10 -49.43
C GLU A 484 -60.42 -27.99 -50.90
N LEU A 485 -59.52 -28.23 -51.85
CA LEU A 485 -59.83 -28.27 -53.30
C LEU A 485 -60.86 -29.37 -53.66
N ALA A 486 -61.20 -30.26 -52.72
CA ALA A 486 -62.22 -31.30 -52.87
C ALA A 486 -63.65 -30.91 -52.44
N LYS A 487 -63.90 -29.78 -51.76
CA LYS A 487 -65.22 -29.47 -51.11
C LYS A 487 -65.87 -28.13 -51.47
N ARG A 488 -65.89 -27.86 -52.77
CA ARG A 488 -66.87 -27.07 -53.54
C ARG A 488 -68.09 -26.43 -52.81
N ALA A 489 -68.31 -25.16 -53.17
CA ALA A 489 -69.59 -24.54 -53.57
C ALA A 489 -70.60 -23.99 -52.53
N ALA A 490 -70.55 -22.65 -52.41
CA ALA A 490 -71.68 -21.75 -52.73
C ALA A 490 -72.79 -21.56 -51.63
N PRO A 491 -73.75 -20.59 -51.79
CA PRO A 491 -73.79 -19.41 -50.87
C PRO A 491 -75.22 -18.97 -50.44
N VAL A 492 -75.37 -17.70 -49.96
CA VAL A 492 -76.49 -16.73 -50.22
C VAL A 492 -77.18 -16.06 -49.00
N ASN A 493 -77.22 -14.70 -49.05
CA ASN A 493 -78.11 -13.70 -48.39
C ASN A 493 -78.12 -13.51 -46.84
N GLY A 494 -78.49 -12.32 -46.32
CA GLY A 494 -78.94 -11.09 -47.02
C GLY A 494 -79.08 -9.84 -46.12
N GLU A 495 -79.46 -8.70 -46.73
CA GLU A 495 -79.46 -7.34 -46.14
C GLU A 495 -80.84 -6.88 -45.56
N MET A 496 -80.88 -5.83 -44.71
CA MET A 496 -81.41 -4.49 -45.07
C MET A 496 -81.72 -3.49 -43.91
N THR A 497 -81.45 -2.20 -44.20
CA THR A 497 -82.13 -0.94 -43.77
C THR A 497 -82.19 -0.40 -42.32
N ASN A 498 -81.54 0.77 -42.15
CA ASN A 498 -81.99 2.05 -41.56
C ASN A 498 -82.91 2.14 -40.30
N GLY A 499 -82.44 2.94 -39.33
CA GLY A 499 -83.23 3.64 -38.29
C GLY A 499 -82.44 4.86 -37.76
N ASN A 500 -83.08 5.91 -37.25
CA ASN A 500 -82.42 7.19 -36.95
C ASN A 500 -82.88 7.84 -35.61
N VAL A 501 -81.99 8.66 -35.02
CA VAL A 501 -82.19 9.56 -33.86
C VAL A 501 -82.28 8.91 -32.46
N ALA A 502 -81.71 9.61 -31.47
CA ALA A 502 -81.77 9.37 -30.01
C ALA A 502 -83.09 9.95 -29.39
N PRO A 503 -83.35 10.09 -28.06
CA PRO A 503 -82.43 10.03 -26.89
C PRO A 503 -83.03 9.46 -25.55
N THR A 504 -82.34 9.74 -24.43
CA THR A 504 -82.82 9.81 -23.02
C THR A 504 -83.24 8.53 -22.25
N GLN A 505 -82.95 8.53 -20.93
CA GLN A 505 -83.46 7.59 -19.93
C GLN A 505 -84.24 8.33 -18.82
N PRO A 506 -85.24 7.67 -18.17
CA PRO A 506 -85.86 8.16 -16.94
C PRO A 506 -85.85 7.16 -15.75
N SER A 507 -85.74 7.71 -14.54
CA SER A 507 -86.39 7.27 -13.29
C SER A 507 -86.10 5.88 -12.65
N GLY A 508 -86.29 5.80 -11.33
CA GLY A 508 -86.17 4.58 -10.50
C GLY A 508 -87.13 4.61 -9.30
N LEU A 509 -86.71 4.03 -8.15
CA LEU A 509 -87.52 3.78 -6.91
C LEU A 509 -88.48 2.56 -7.08
N ILE A 510 -88.81 1.71 -6.09
CA ILE A 510 -88.56 1.61 -4.62
C ILE A 510 -88.90 0.14 -4.16
N ASN A 511 -88.62 -0.46 -2.97
CA ASN A 511 -87.89 -0.18 -1.71
C ASN A 511 -87.69 -1.50 -0.90
N LEU A 512 -87.04 -1.44 0.29
CA LEU A 512 -87.23 -2.29 1.51
C LEU A 512 -86.78 -3.80 1.49
N VAL A 513 -86.30 -4.44 2.59
CA VAL A 513 -86.10 -4.09 4.03
C VAL A 513 -84.81 -4.74 4.63
N SER A 514 -84.22 -4.13 5.70
CA SER A 514 -83.41 -4.76 6.79
C SER A 514 -82.00 -5.37 6.52
N SER A 515 -81.04 -5.42 7.47
CA SER A 515 -80.87 -4.71 8.78
C SER A 515 -79.45 -4.85 9.41
N LYS A 516 -78.90 -3.73 9.93
CA LYS A 516 -77.91 -3.49 11.05
C LYS A 516 -76.69 -4.42 11.37
N LYS A 517 -75.60 -3.78 11.83
CA LYS A 517 -74.30 -4.29 12.39
C LYS A 517 -74.43 -4.65 13.92
N PRO A 518 -73.38 -5.01 14.76
CA PRO A 518 -71.91 -5.17 14.55
C PRO A 518 -71.11 -6.26 15.41
N LYS A 519 -69.78 -6.36 15.19
CA LYS A 519 -68.64 -6.61 16.17
C LYS A 519 -68.46 -7.92 17.01
N ARG A 520 -67.38 -8.70 16.75
CA ARG A 520 -66.46 -9.50 17.65
C ARG A 520 -65.56 -10.44 16.79
N ARG A 521 -64.53 -11.21 17.25
CA ARG A 521 -63.35 -11.02 18.16
C ARG A 521 -62.57 -12.38 18.24
N SER A 522 -61.22 -12.37 18.21
CA SER A 522 -60.29 -13.52 18.52
C SER A 522 -60.36 -14.77 17.60
N ALA A 523 -59.38 -15.70 17.52
CA ALA A 523 -58.12 -15.93 18.27
C ALA A 523 -56.96 -16.48 17.38
N GLY A 524 -55.77 -16.68 17.95
CA GLY A 524 -54.63 -17.45 17.36
C GLY A 524 -54.72 -18.96 17.66
N PRO A 525 -53.61 -19.75 17.74
CA PRO A 525 -52.31 -19.38 18.33
C PRO A 525 -51.03 -19.84 17.57
N GLU A 526 -49.86 -19.67 18.21
CA GLU A 526 -48.49 -20.04 17.79
C GLU A 526 -48.06 -21.45 18.29
N GLN A 527 -46.87 -21.97 17.92
CA GLN A 527 -45.70 -22.09 18.86
C GLN A 527 -44.45 -22.93 18.40
N ILE A 528 -43.30 -22.22 18.26
CA ILE A 528 -41.87 -22.57 18.59
C ILE A 528 -41.16 -23.83 17.93
N PRO A 529 -39.87 -24.21 18.19
CA PRO A 529 -38.91 -24.56 17.09
C PRO A 529 -38.11 -25.89 17.25
N THR A 530 -37.16 -26.20 16.34
CA THR A 530 -35.95 -27.04 16.63
C THR A 530 -34.81 -26.88 15.60
N GLU A 531 -33.61 -27.38 15.95
CA GLU A 531 -32.39 -27.43 15.14
C GLU A 531 -32.34 -28.55 14.05
N ARG A 532 -31.29 -28.50 13.22
CA ARG A 532 -30.29 -29.58 12.95
C ARG A 532 -30.32 -30.34 11.60
N PHE A 533 -29.10 -30.78 11.21
CA PHE A 533 -28.67 -31.51 10.01
C PHE A 533 -28.79 -30.71 8.70
N SER A 534 -27.72 -30.45 7.94
CA SER A 534 -26.72 -31.35 7.32
C SER A 534 -27.25 -32.02 6.04
N GLY A 535 -26.64 -31.66 4.92
CA GLY A 535 -26.94 -32.20 3.59
C GLY A 535 -25.69 -32.16 2.72
N ALA A 536 -24.87 -33.21 2.78
CA ALA A 536 -23.71 -33.35 1.92
C ALA A 536 -24.14 -33.70 0.47
N PHE A 537 -23.56 -33.02 -0.52
CA PHE A 537 -23.80 -33.31 -1.93
C PHE A 537 -22.48 -33.65 -2.64
N ASN A 538 -22.30 -34.93 -2.99
CA ASN A 538 -21.37 -35.33 -4.04
C ASN A 538 -22.04 -35.11 -5.40
N PRO A 539 -21.26 -34.71 -6.41
CA PRO A 539 -21.08 -35.62 -7.54
C PRO A 539 -19.60 -35.83 -7.91
N ARG A 540 -19.29 -37.00 -8.47
CA ARG A 540 -17.99 -37.28 -9.10
C ARG A 540 -17.97 -36.84 -10.57
N PRO A 541 -16.80 -36.57 -11.16
CA PRO A 541 -16.69 -35.78 -12.38
C PRO A 541 -17.00 -36.57 -13.66
N VAL A 542 -17.36 -35.83 -14.71
CA VAL A 542 -17.25 -36.26 -16.11
C VAL A 542 -16.16 -35.42 -16.76
N SER A 543 -15.05 -36.06 -17.14
CA SER A 543 -13.98 -35.38 -17.89
C SER A 543 -14.39 -35.21 -19.35
N MET A 544 -14.33 -33.97 -19.86
CA MET A 544 -14.38 -33.68 -21.29
C MET A 544 -13.24 -32.75 -21.65
N ALA A 545 -12.33 -33.22 -22.49
CA ALA A 545 -11.23 -32.45 -23.06
C ALA A 545 -11.23 -32.69 -24.57
N PHE A 546 -11.37 -31.63 -25.38
CA PHE A 546 -11.22 -31.69 -26.82
C PHE A 546 -10.52 -30.43 -27.35
N GLY A 547 -9.68 -30.63 -28.36
CA GLY A 547 -8.91 -29.59 -29.04
C GLY A 547 -9.66 -28.93 -30.21
N PRO A 548 -8.95 -28.11 -31.00
CA PRO A 548 -9.55 -27.14 -31.92
C PRO A 548 -9.89 -27.68 -33.33
N THR A 549 -10.36 -26.77 -34.19
CA THR A 549 -10.83 -26.87 -35.60
C THR A 549 -12.35 -27.02 -35.79
N ALA A 550 -13.01 -26.35 -36.75
CA ALA A 550 -12.64 -25.17 -37.56
C ALA A 550 -13.90 -24.56 -38.26
N HIS A 551 -13.70 -23.44 -38.98
CA HIS A 551 -14.55 -22.87 -40.05
C HIS A 551 -15.86 -22.12 -39.71
N THR A 552 -15.67 -20.83 -39.40
CA THR A 552 -16.12 -19.69 -40.23
C THR A 552 -17.40 -19.81 -41.07
N SER A 553 -18.37 -18.92 -40.81
CA SER A 553 -19.26 -18.36 -41.85
C SER A 553 -19.37 -16.83 -41.70
N THR A 554 -18.79 -16.07 -42.63
CA THR A 554 -18.78 -14.60 -42.61
C THR A 554 -20.00 -14.00 -43.31
N LEU A 555 -20.64 -13.00 -42.69
CA LEU A 555 -21.50 -12.03 -43.35
C LEU A 555 -21.22 -10.64 -42.77
N SER A 556 -20.90 -9.68 -43.63
CA SER A 556 -20.40 -8.34 -43.26
C SER A 556 -21.54 -7.36 -42.92
N GLY A 557 -21.30 -6.35 -42.06
CA GLY A 557 -22.34 -5.34 -41.80
C GLY A 557 -21.98 -4.06 -41.03
N SER A 558 -21.16 -4.10 -39.98
CA SER A 558 -20.82 -2.88 -39.21
C SER A 558 -19.56 -3.03 -38.36
N THR A 559 -18.80 -1.95 -38.18
CA THR A 559 -17.62 -1.88 -37.30
C THR A 559 -18.02 -1.62 -35.84
N PHE A 560 -18.46 -2.68 -35.15
CA PHE A 560 -18.56 -2.75 -33.69
C PHE A 560 -18.11 -4.16 -33.27
N ASN A 561 -17.42 -4.27 -32.13
CA ASN A 561 -16.76 -5.51 -31.70
C ASN A 561 -17.31 -6.00 -30.35
N PRO A 562 -18.56 -6.52 -30.29
CA PRO A 562 -19.34 -6.67 -29.05
C PRO A 562 -18.80 -7.69 -28.04
N GLY A 563 -17.71 -8.39 -28.35
CA GLY A 563 -17.06 -9.31 -27.42
C GLY A 563 -16.28 -8.62 -26.29
N LEU A 564 -15.79 -7.39 -26.49
CA LEU A 564 -14.97 -6.67 -25.49
C LEU A 564 -15.83 -5.99 -24.43
N GLU A 565 -16.77 -5.13 -24.83
CA GLU A 565 -17.68 -4.40 -23.93
C GLU A 565 -18.43 -5.36 -22.96
N THR A 566 -18.74 -6.58 -23.42
CA THR A 566 -19.42 -7.60 -22.61
C THR A 566 -18.51 -8.16 -21.50
N VAL A 567 -17.20 -8.30 -21.77
CA VAL A 567 -16.22 -8.86 -20.81
C VAL A 567 -15.76 -7.80 -19.81
N GLU A 568 -15.59 -6.55 -20.25
CA GLU A 568 -15.31 -5.41 -19.36
C GLU A 568 -16.47 -5.18 -18.38
N MET A 569 -17.71 -5.25 -18.87
CA MET A 569 -18.89 -5.18 -18.00
C MET A 569 -19.00 -6.42 -17.06
N GLU A 570 -18.60 -7.62 -17.50
CA GLU A 570 -18.54 -8.79 -16.60
C GLU A 570 -17.49 -8.61 -15.49
N LEU A 571 -16.33 -8.04 -15.83
CA LEU A 571 -15.25 -7.69 -14.91
C LEU A 571 -15.69 -6.66 -13.86
N GLU A 572 -16.28 -5.53 -14.27
CA GLU A 572 -16.82 -4.52 -13.34
C GLU A 572 -17.85 -5.13 -12.37
N ASN A 573 -18.76 -5.97 -12.87
CA ASN A 573 -19.78 -6.63 -12.02
C ASN A 573 -19.17 -7.64 -11.03
N LEU A 574 -18.05 -8.30 -11.37
CA LEU A 574 -17.33 -9.18 -10.45
C LEU A 574 -16.61 -8.37 -9.36
N LEU A 575 -15.96 -7.26 -9.73
CA LEU A 575 -15.22 -6.39 -8.79
C LEU A 575 -16.15 -5.64 -7.83
N ALA A 576 -17.36 -5.28 -8.29
CA ALA A 576 -18.38 -4.61 -7.47
C ALA A 576 -19.01 -5.51 -6.39
N ASP A 577 -18.89 -6.84 -6.49
CA ASP A 577 -19.33 -7.79 -5.46
C ASP A 577 -18.24 -7.98 -4.38
N GLU A 578 -17.90 -6.87 -3.70
CA GLU A 578 -16.81 -6.80 -2.71
C GLU A 578 -16.95 -7.88 -1.63
N ASP A 579 -18.13 -7.98 -1.00
CA ASP A 579 -18.39 -8.97 0.05
C ASP A 579 -18.28 -10.42 -0.51
N GLY A 580 -18.71 -10.65 -1.75
CA GLY A 580 -18.63 -11.95 -2.41
C GLY A 580 -17.21 -12.40 -2.80
N LEU A 581 -16.37 -11.48 -3.27
CA LEU A 581 -14.94 -11.73 -3.50
C LEU A 581 -14.20 -11.93 -2.17
N ASN A 582 -14.50 -11.11 -1.17
CA ASN A 582 -13.90 -11.14 0.16
C ASN A 582 -14.18 -12.47 0.88
N ASP A 583 -15.41 -12.99 0.83
CA ASP A 583 -15.76 -14.32 1.36
C ASP A 583 -15.01 -15.45 0.62
N GLU A 584 -14.92 -15.40 -0.71
CA GLU A 584 -14.18 -16.41 -1.50
C GLU A 584 -12.67 -16.40 -1.20
N VAL A 585 -12.07 -15.22 -0.99
CA VAL A 585 -10.65 -15.13 -0.63
C VAL A 585 -10.42 -15.54 0.83
N THR A 586 -11.12 -14.91 1.78
CA THR A 586 -10.84 -15.11 3.21
C THR A 586 -11.26 -16.51 3.70
N MET A 587 -12.39 -17.05 3.25
CA MET A 587 -12.80 -18.41 3.60
C MET A 587 -12.26 -19.45 2.62
N GLY A 588 -12.36 -19.23 1.31
CA GLY A 588 -12.00 -20.21 0.29
C GLY A 588 -10.50 -20.34 0.04
N LEU A 589 -9.83 -19.21 -0.22
CA LEU A 589 -8.41 -19.15 -0.60
C LEU A 589 -7.44 -19.13 0.59
N ILE A 590 -7.87 -18.60 1.74
CA ILE A 590 -7.02 -18.48 2.94
C ILE A 590 -7.34 -19.58 3.97
N ARG A 591 -8.52 -19.56 4.61
CA ARG A 591 -8.79 -20.45 5.77
C ARG A 591 -9.06 -21.91 5.45
N ASN A 592 -9.70 -22.22 4.32
CA ASN A 592 -9.94 -23.60 3.87
C ASN A 592 -8.84 -24.12 2.94
N LEU A 593 -7.69 -23.43 2.87
CA LEU A 593 -6.60 -23.74 1.96
C LEU A 593 -5.92 -25.08 2.31
N LYS A 594 -5.82 -25.97 1.33
CA LYS A 594 -5.00 -27.18 1.45
C LYS A 594 -3.56 -26.90 0.99
N ILE A 595 -2.72 -26.47 1.92
CA ILE A 595 -1.29 -26.22 1.70
C ILE A 595 -0.58 -27.48 1.14
N PRO A 596 0.23 -27.36 0.07
CA PRO A 596 1.03 -28.48 -0.47
C PRO A 596 2.05 -29.00 0.55
N ALA A 597 2.31 -30.31 0.58
CA ALA A 597 3.26 -30.88 1.53
C ALA A 597 4.72 -30.71 1.02
N PRO A 598 5.70 -30.24 1.84
CA PRO A 598 7.09 -30.03 1.39
C PRO A 598 7.85 -31.29 0.93
N GLY A 599 7.26 -32.47 1.15
CA GLY A 599 7.86 -33.78 0.85
C GLY A 599 7.19 -34.53 -0.32
N THR A 600 6.42 -33.86 -1.18
CA THR A 600 5.92 -34.50 -2.41
C THR A 600 7.06 -34.81 -3.38
N THR A 601 6.83 -35.77 -4.27
CA THR A 601 7.73 -36.09 -5.39
C THR A 601 6.91 -36.14 -6.69
N PRO A 602 7.06 -35.16 -7.60
CA PRO A 602 7.92 -33.96 -7.52
C PRO A 602 7.56 -33.03 -6.34
N PRO A 603 8.50 -32.17 -5.90
CA PRO A 603 8.17 -31.07 -4.99
C PRO A 603 7.12 -30.14 -5.64
N PRO A 604 6.33 -29.38 -4.86
CA PRO A 604 5.36 -28.45 -5.43
C PRO A 604 6.08 -27.38 -6.24
N THR A 605 5.48 -26.92 -7.32
CA THR A 605 6.04 -25.80 -8.10
C THR A 605 5.82 -24.45 -7.40
N ASP A 606 6.58 -23.45 -7.82
CA ASP A 606 6.35 -22.03 -7.52
C ASP A 606 4.87 -21.66 -7.68
N LYS A 607 4.25 -22.02 -8.80
CA LYS A 607 2.83 -21.77 -9.08
C LYS A 607 1.89 -22.54 -8.16
N GLU A 608 2.24 -23.75 -7.71
CA GLU A 608 1.45 -24.50 -6.73
C GLU A 608 1.58 -23.96 -5.30
N VAL A 609 2.61 -23.16 -5.01
CA VAL A 609 2.84 -22.52 -3.71
C VAL A 609 2.26 -21.11 -3.64
N LEU A 610 2.46 -20.31 -4.69
CA LEU A 610 2.23 -18.87 -4.69
C LEU A 610 0.88 -18.45 -5.29
N PHE A 611 0.04 -19.40 -5.74
CA PHE A 611 -1.28 -19.07 -6.28
C PHE A 611 -2.20 -18.26 -5.33
N PRO A 612 -2.14 -18.37 -3.98
CA PRO A 612 -2.91 -17.47 -3.13
C PRO A 612 -2.50 -16.01 -3.32
N ALA A 613 -1.19 -15.72 -3.25
CA ALA A 613 -0.66 -14.40 -3.54
C ALA A 613 -0.98 -13.95 -4.97
N TYR A 614 -0.82 -14.81 -5.98
CA TYR A 614 -1.15 -14.47 -7.37
C TYR A 614 -2.62 -14.09 -7.56
N LEU A 615 -3.57 -14.85 -6.99
CA LEU A 615 -4.99 -14.52 -7.09
C LEU A 615 -5.35 -13.26 -6.28
N ILE A 616 -4.72 -13.03 -5.13
CA ILE A 616 -4.90 -11.78 -4.34
C ILE A 616 -4.34 -10.56 -5.10
N ASN A 617 -3.14 -10.67 -5.66
CA ASN A 617 -2.50 -9.64 -6.47
C ASN A 617 -3.31 -9.36 -7.74
N LEU A 618 -3.93 -10.38 -8.33
CA LEU A 618 -4.85 -10.25 -9.48
C LEU A 618 -6.11 -9.45 -9.11
N VAL A 619 -6.82 -9.79 -8.02
CA VAL A 619 -7.97 -9.00 -7.54
C VAL A 619 -7.55 -7.56 -7.27
N THR A 620 -6.40 -7.37 -6.62
CA THR A 620 -5.87 -6.06 -6.25
C THR A 620 -5.55 -5.20 -7.48
N SER A 621 -4.83 -5.77 -8.46
CA SER A 621 -4.54 -5.13 -9.74
C SER A 621 -5.81 -4.72 -10.47
N GLU A 622 -6.81 -5.61 -10.56
CA GLU A 622 -8.04 -5.30 -11.28
C GLU A 622 -8.94 -4.30 -10.55
N MET A 623 -8.96 -4.29 -9.21
CA MET A 623 -9.58 -3.20 -8.46
C MET A 623 -8.89 -1.86 -8.73
N TRP A 624 -7.55 -1.82 -8.78
CA TRP A 624 -6.79 -0.60 -9.07
C TRP A 624 -6.96 -0.11 -10.51
N ASN A 625 -6.94 -1.02 -11.48
CA ASN A 625 -7.15 -0.75 -12.90
C ASN A 625 -8.54 -0.15 -13.18
N ASN A 626 -9.57 -0.64 -12.48
CA ASN A 626 -10.97 -0.22 -12.67
C ASN A 626 -11.44 0.84 -11.64
N GLY A 627 -10.54 1.42 -10.84
CA GLY A 627 -10.83 2.57 -9.98
C GLY A 627 -11.44 2.26 -8.59
N PHE A 628 -11.54 1.00 -8.21
CA PHE A 628 -12.08 0.50 -6.92
C PHE A 628 -11.06 0.65 -5.76
N VAL A 629 -10.53 1.86 -5.59
CA VAL A 629 -9.41 2.17 -4.66
C VAL A 629 -9.76 1.84 -3.21
N LYS A 630 -10.95 2.23 -2.72
CA LYS A 630 -11.34 2.15 -1.30
C LYS A 630 -11.82 0.74 -0.93
N GLU A 631 -12.40 0.09 -1.92
CA GLU A 631 -12.80 -1.31 -1.92
C GLU A 631 -11.55 -2.20 -1.86
N SER A 632 -10.47 -1.85 -2.59
CA SER A 632 -9.18 -2.54 -2.51
C SER A 632 -8.48 -2.37 -1.14
N GLU A 633 -8.55 -1.19 -0.53
CA GLU A 633 -8.05 -0.92 0.83
C GLU A 633 -8.75 -1.85 1.85
N ARG A 634 -10.08 -1.93 1.78
CA ARG A 634 -10.91 -2.80 2.65
C ARG A 634 -10.65 -4.29 2.37
N PHE A 635 -10.57 -4.70 1.10
CA PHE A 635 -10.25 -6.06 0.68
C PHE A 635 -8.89 -6.52 1.23
N LEU A 636 -7.83 -5.75 0.98
CA LEU A 636 -6.48 -6.06 1.45
C LEU A 636 -6.41 -6.11 2.99
N ALA A 637 -7.09 -5.22 3.70
CA ALA A 637 -7.14 -5.27 5.17
C ALA A 637 -7.79 -6.58 5.68
N ASN A 638 -8.88 -7.05 5.07
CA ASN A 638 -9.53 -8.31 5.42
C ASN A 638 -8.66 -9.53 5.07
N VAL A 639 -7.95 -9.48 3.95
CA VAL A 639 -6.97 -10.49 3.51
C VAL A 639 -5.83 -10.59 4.52
N MET A 640 -5.15 -9.47 4.82
CA MET A 640 -4.02 -9.42 5.75
C MET A 640 -4.43 -9.92 7.15
N GLN A 641 -5.58 -9.48 7.65
CA GLN A 641 -6.13 -9.95 8.92
C GLN A 641 -6.42 -11.47 8.90
N SER A 642 -6.91 -12.01 7.77
CA SER A 642 -7.20 -13.43 7.63
C SER A 642 -5.94 -14.28 7.57
N ILE A 643 -4.91 -13.84 6.85
CA ILE A 643 -3.59 -14.51 6.82
C ILE A 643 -2.96 -14.50 8.21
N GLN A 644 -3.00 -13.38 8.93
CA GLN A 644 -2.47 -13.29 10.28
C GLN A 644 -3.17 -14.29 11.23
N GLN A 645 -4.50 -14.38 11.17
CA GLN A 645 -5.27 -15.34 11.96
C GLN A 645 -4.97 -16.80 11.56
N GLU A 646 -4.82 -17.08 10.27
CA GLU A 646 -4.48 -18.41 9.76
C GLU A 646 -3.08 -18.85 10.21
N VAL A 647 -2.08 -17.96 10.30
CA VAL A 647 -0.78 -18.31 10.90
C VAL A 647 -0.88 -18.46 12.42
N MET A 648 -1.63 -17.58 13.10
CA MET A 648 -1.73 -17.56 14.57
C MET A 648 -2.51 -18.74 15.19
N GLN A 649 -3.32 -19.48 14.43
CA GLN A 649 -4.12 -20.58 14.98
C GLN A 649 -3.36 -21.91 15.15
N HIS A 650 -2.20 -22.09 14.50
CA HIS A 650 -1.41 -23.33 14.56
C HIS A 650 -0.33 -23.27 15.67
N ASP A 651 -0.16 -24.34 16.43
CA ASP A 651 0.93 -24.52 17.42
C ASP A 651 1.64 -25.87 17.21
N GLY A 652 2.81 -26.06 17.83
CA GLY A 652 3.50 -27.34 17.88
C GLY A 652 4.04 -27.85 16.53
N ASP A 653 3.50 -28.95 16.04
CA ASP A 653 4.00 -29.64 14.83
C ASP A 653 3.32 -29.17 13.55
N GLU A 654 2.06 -28.75 13.64
CA GLU A 654 1.26 -28.34 12.49
C GLU A 654 1.67 -26.94 12.01
N ALA A 655 2.15 -26.08 12.91
CA ALA A 655 2.60 -24.71 12.63
C ALA A 655 3.80 -24.57 11.67
N VAL A 656 4.60 -25.63 11.45
CA VAL A 656 5.82 -25.55 10.62
C VAL A 656 5.48 -25.16 9.18
N ASN A 657 4.47 -25.79 8.58
CA ASN A 657 4.15 -25.59 7.17
C ASN A 657 3.36 -24.28 6.91
N PRO A 658 2.27 -23.96 7.65
CA PRO A 658 1.49 -22.74 7.40
C PRO A 658 2.29 -21.45 7.58
N GLY A 659 3.16 -21.38 8.59
CA GLY A 659 3.98 -20.17 8.81
C GLY A 659 4.96 -19.91 7.67
N ALA A 660 5.70 -20.93 7.22
CA ALA A 660 6.57 -20.79 6.05
C ALA A 660 5.75 -20.48 4.77
N PHE A 661 4.68 -21.22 4.52
CA PHE A 661 3.85 -21.05 3.33
C PHE A 661 3.25 -19.63 3.21
N TRP A 662 2.68 -19.11 4.29
CA TRP A 662 2.11 -17.76 4.30
C TRP A 662 3.17 -16.67 4.32
N LEU A 663 4.34 -16.89 4.92
CA LEU A 663 5.46 -15.96 4.84
C LEU A 663 5.91 -15.76 3.39
N SER A 664 6.04 -16.84 2.61
CA SER A 664 6.36 -16.75 1.18
C SER A 664 5.27 -16.08 0.33
N ASN A 665 4.00 -16.29 0.67
CA ASN A 665 2.87 -15.66 -0.04
C ASN A 665 2.73 -14.17 0.31
N VAL A 666 2.95 -13.76 1.57
CA VAL A 666 2.96 -12.34 1.95
C VAL A 666 4.15 -11.62 1.34
N HIS A 667 5.32 -12.26 1.25
CA HIS A 667 6.47 -11.68 0.56
C HIS A 667 6.23 -11.49 -0.96
N GLU A 668 5.49 -12.39 -1.61
CA GLU A 668 5.02 -12.24 -2.99
C GLU A 668 4.03 -11.07 -3.15
N MET A 669 3.09 -10.91 -2.20
CA MET A 669 2.15 -9.78 -2.18
C MET A 669 2.88 -8.45 -1.98
N LEU A 670 3.83 -8.39 -1.05
CA LEU A 670 4.69 -7.21 -0.83
C LEU A 670 5.50 -6.88 -2.09
N SER A 671 6.08 -7.90 -2.74
CA SER A 671 6.86 -7.74 -3.98
C SER A 671 6.02 -7.17 -5.13
N PHE A 672 4.74 -7.56 -5.24
CA PHE A 672 3.81 -6.96 -6.21
C PHE A 672 3.52 -5.49 -5.92
N VAL A 673 3.42 -5.09 -4.65
CA VAL A 673 3.20 -3.69 -4.27
C VAL A 673 4.40 -2.80 -4.58
N PHE A 674 5.64 -3.31 -4.41
CA PHE A 674 6.85 -2.64 -4.91
C PHE A 674 6.85 -2.48 -6.45
N LEU A 675 6.42 -3.50 -7.20
CA LEU A 675 6.29 -3.39 -8.66
C LEU A 675 5.23 -2.34 -9.08
N ALA A 676 4.11 -2.27 -8.35
CA ALA A 676 3.06 -1.30 -8.61
C ALA A 676 3.54 0.14 -8.32
N GLU A 677 4.27 0.36 -7.22
CA GLU A 677 4.91 1.62 -6.85
C GLU A 677 5.84 2.12 -7.98
N ASP A 678 6.77 1.28 -8.46
CA ASP A 678 7.66 1.60 -9.59
C ASP A 678 6.87 1.92 -10.89
N TRP A 679 5.76 1.22 -11.16
CA TRP A 679 4.94 1.41 -12.36
C TRP A 679 4.15 2.73 -12.35
N TYR A 680 3.53 3.07 -11.21
CA TYR A 680 2.81 4.35 -11.06
C TYR A 680 3.77 5.55 -11.02
N GLU A 681 4.94 5.44 -10.36
CA GLU A 681 5.99 6.49 -10.45
C GLU A 681 6.41 6.74 -11.91
N ALA A 682 6.61 5.67 -12.70
CA ALA A 682 7.02 5.79 -14.09
C ALA A 682 5.99 6.51 -14.98
N GLN A 683 4.68 6.37 -14.71
CA GLN A 683 3.62 7.02 -15.47
C GLN A 683 3.41 8.51 -15.15
N LYS A 684 3.94 9.00 -14.02
CA LYS A 684 3.81 10.41 -13.57
C LYS A 684 2.36 10.91 -13.46
N THR A 685 1.45 10.02 -13.05
CA THR A 685 0.07 10.41 -12.75
C THR A 685 0.00 11.21 -11.45
N ASP A 686 -0.53 12.44 -11.47
CA ASP A 686 -0.76 13.28 -10.27
C ASP A 686 -1.91 12.74 -9.37
N ASN A 687 -1.92 11.44 -9.07
CA ASN A 687 -3.03 10.73 -8.43
C ASN A 687 -2.74 10.41 -6.96
N PHE A 688 -2.66 11.46 -6.15
CA PHE A 688 -2.33 11.42 -4.71
C PHE A 688 -3.21 10.48 -3.83
N GLU A 689 -4.33 9.94 -4.33
CA GLU A 689 -5.08 8.89 -3.60
C GLU A 689 -4.44 7.49 -3.79
N TYR A 690 -3.82 7.21 -4.95
CA TYR A 690 -3.13 5.93 -5.22
C TYR A 690 -1.76 5.86 -4.54
N ASP A 691 -0.91 6.89 -4.69
CA ASP A 691 0.42 6.92 -4.05
C ASP A 691 0.33 6.67 -2.54
N ARG A 692 -0.67 7.29 -1.91
CA ARG A 692 -0.97 7.15 -0.49
C ARG A 692 -1.52 5.77 -0.13
N LEU A 693 -2.32 5.15 -1.00
CA LEU A 693 -2.78 3.77 -0.77
C LEU A 693 -1.61 2.80 -0.84
N LEU A 694 -0.72 2.95 -1.83
CA LEU A 694 0.47 2.10 -1.99
C LEU A 694 1.41 2.23 -0.77
N GLU A 695 1.68 3.43 -0.28
CA GLU A 695 2.48 3.65 0.96
C GLU A 695 1.86 2.94 2.18
N ILE A 696 0.53 2.99 2.34
CA ILE A 696 -0.19 2.33 3.44
C ILE A 696 -0.14 0.80 3.30
N VAL A 697 -0.51 0.27 2.12
CA VAL A 697 -0.56 -1.18 1.85
C VAL A 697 0.83 -1.81 2.00
N LYS A 698 1.87 -1.13 1.51
CA LYS A 698 3.27 -1.54 1.65
C LYS A 698 3.70 -1.65 3.13
N HIS A 699 3.46 -0.60 3.91
CA HIS A 699 3.75 -0.59 5.35
C HIS A 699 3.00 -1.70 6.11
N ASP A 700 1.74 -1.93 5.76
CA ASP A 700 0.90 -2.92 6.45
C ASP A 700 1.25 -4.36 6.03
N LEU A 701 1.76 -4.58 4.81
CA LEU A 701 2.33 -5.86 4.38
C LEU A 701 3.71 -6.12 4.98
N GLU A 702 4.61 -5.14 5.04
CA GLU A 702 5.88 -5.23 5.81
C GLU A 702 5.59 -5.58 7.28
N SER A 703 4.57 -4.94 7.87
CA SER A 703 4.08 -5.21 9.22
C SER A 703 3.48 -6.62 9.35
N LEU A 704 2.70 -7.09 8.37
CA LEU A 704 2.15 -8.45 8.36
C LEU A 704 3.28 -9.48 8.31
N GLU A 705 4.24 -9.32 7.40
CA GLU A 705 5.37 -10.23 7.20
C GLU A 705 6.18 -10.39 8.50
N PHE A 706 6.53 -9.27 9.14
CA PHE A 706 7.17 -9.26 10.44
C PHE A 706 6.33 -9.99 11.50
N ASN A 707 5.03 -9.71 11.59
CA ASN A 707 4.14 -10.29 12.60
C ASN A 707 3.97 -11.82 12.44
N ILE A 708 3.85 -12.33 11.21
CA ILE A 708 3.73 -13.77 10.96
C ILE A 708 5.07 -14.49 11.17
N TYR A 709 6.19 -13.91 10.72
CA TYR A 709 7.53 -14.44 11.03
C TYR A 709 7.76 -14.51 12.54
N HIS A 710 7.45 -13.42 13.26
CA HIS A 710 7.66 -13.33 14.70
C HIS A 710 6.84 -14.38 15.47
N THR A 711 5.55 -14.52 15.12
CA THR A 711 4.66 -15.52 15.70
C THR A 711 5.16 -16.94 15.43
N TRP A 712 5.56 -17.23 14.18
CA TRP A 712 6.05 -18.54 13.76
C TRP A 712 7.38 -18.91 14.44
N MET A 713 8.36 -18.00 14.41
CA MET A 713 9.65 -18.16 15.09
C MET A 713 9.48 -18.45 16.58
N LYS A 714 8.56 -17.75 17.27
CA LYS A 714 8.22 -18.01 18.67
C LYS A 714 7.71 -19.44 18.91
N VAL A 715 6.85 -19.97 18.03
CA VAL A 715 6.40 -21.37 18.10
C VAL A 715 7.56 -22.34 17.85
N LEU A 716 8.40 -22.09 16.85
CA LEU A 716 9.59 -22.91 16.56
C LEU A 716 10.58 -22.93 17.73
N LYS A 717 10.92 -21.77 18.31
CA LYS A 717 11.74 -21.63 19.51
C LYS A 717 11.16 -22.43 20.68
N LYS A 718 9.88 -22.19 21.01
CA LYS A 718 9.11 -22.87 22.09
C LYS A 718 9.09 -24.40 21.95
N LYS A 719 9.11 -24.92 20.72
CA LYS A 719 9.22 -26.36 20.43
C LYS A 719 10.65 -26.86 20.58
N LEU A 720 11.61 -26.21 19.93
CA LEU A 720 13.03 -26.60 19.91
C LEU A 720 13.64 -26.57 21.32
N HIS A 721 13.28 -25.58 22.15
CA HIS A 721 13.75 -25.45 23.54
C HIS A 721 13.50 -26.70 24.39
N LYS A 722 12.34 -27.37 24.21
CA LYS A 722 12.00 -28.62 24.92
C LYS A 722 12.87 -29.81 24.50
N MET A 723 13.42 -29.77 23.29
CA MET A 723 14.24 -30.86 22.72
C MET A 723 15.73 -30.72 23.08
N ILE A 724 16.26 -29.50 23.19
CA ILE A 724 17.71 -29.23 23.28
C ILE A 724 18.39 -30.02 24.41
N VAL A 725 17.92 -29.91 25.65
CA VAL A 725 18.61 -30.53 26.79
C VAL A 725 18.52 -32.08 26.73
N PRO A 726 17.34 -32.71 26.56
CA PRO A 726 17.26 -34.16 26.42
C PRO A 726 18.04 -34.71 25.22
N ALA A 727 17.96 -34.04 24.05
CA ALA A 727 18.58 -34.51 22.82
C ALA A 727 20.10 -34.34 22.81
N ILE A 728 20.64 -33.20 23.26
CA ILE A 728 22.07 -32.88 23.11
C ILE A 728 22.87 -33.24 24.36
N ILE A 729 22.35 -32.93 25.55
CA ILE A 729 23.09 -33.09 26.81
C ILE A 729 22.86 -34.48 27.41
N GLU A 730 21.61 -34.93 27.51
CA GLU A 730 21.28 -36.14 28.27
C GLU A 730 21.45 -37.42 27.46
N SER A 731 21.17 -37.37 26.15
CA SER A 731 21.18 -38.53 25.26
C SER A 731 22.53 -39.25 25.23
N GLN A 732 22.45 -40.59 25.13
CA GLN A 732 23.61 -41.47 25.19
C GLN A 732 23.84 -42.13 23.82
N SER A 733 23.97 -41.28 22.80
CA SER A 733 23.98 -41.63 21.36
C SER A 733 25.12 -42.55 20.90
N LEU A 734 26.10 -42.84 21.77
CA LEU A 734 27.20 -43.77 21.50
C LEU A 734 26.91 -45.13 22.17
N PRO A 735 26.62 -46.21 21.41
CA PRO A 735 26.34 -47.53 21.97
C PRO A 735 27.49 -48.02 22.87
N GLY A 736 27.13 -48.60 24.02
CA GLY A 736 28.09 -49.10 25.01
C GLY A 736 28.73 -48.04 25.91
N PHE A 737 28.65 -46.74 25.57
CA PHE A 737 29.19 -45.64 26.41
C PHE A 737 28.23 -45.23 27.54
N VAL A 738 27.52 -46.19 28.15
CA VAL A 738 26.54 -45.90 29.20
C VAL A 738 27.23 -45.27 30.43
N THR A 739 26.68 -44.15 30.88
CA THR A 739 27.07 -43.43 32.09
C THR A 739 26.04 -43.67 33.20
N ASN A 740 26.51 -43.88 34.43
CA ASN A 740 25.64 -44.07 35.58
C ASN A 740 25.19 -42.71 36.13
N GLU A 741 24.05 -42.22 35.64
CA GLU A 741 23.27 -41.15 36.29
C GLU A 741 23.05 -41.52 37.77
N ASN A 742 23.60 -40.73 38.69
CA ASN A 742 23.91 -41.21 40.04
C ASN A 742 22.72 -41.10 41.03
N ASN A 743 21.53 -41.54 40.60
CA ASN A 743 20.29 -41.49 41.39
C ASN A 743 20.14 -42.74 42.31
N ARG A 744 21.21 -43.08 43.01
CA ARG A 744 21.45 -44.39 43.68
C ARG A 744 20.50 -44.78 44.83
N PHE A 745 19.55 -43.92 45.22
CA PHE A 745 18.68 -44.17 46.38
C PHE A 745 17.22 -44.52 46.03
N LEU A 746 16.66 -44.01 44.93
CA LEU A 746 15.22 -44.16 44.62
C LEU A 746 14.92 -45.05 43.41
N GLY A 747 15.85 -45.21 42.47
CA GLY A 747 15.66 -45.98 41.21
C GLY A 747 15.46 -47.50 41.35
N LYS A 748 15.22 -48.03 42.57
CA LYS A 748 14.89 -49.44 42.81
C LYS A 748 13.41 -49.71 43.11
N LEU A 749 12.60 -48.68 43.35
CA LEU A 749 11.17 -48.84 43.70
C LEU A 749 10.21 -48.57 42.53
N LEU A 750 10.68 -47.87 41.49
CA LEU A 750 9.91 -47.55 40.28
C LEU A 750 10.76 -47.84 39.03
N GLN A 751 10.24 -48.67 38.12
CA GLN A 751 10.80 -48.86 36.79
C GLN A 751 10.34 -47.74 35.84
N SER A 752 10.74 -46.50 36.13
CA SER A 752 10.71 -45.43 35.12
C SER A 752 11.78 -45.69 34.08
N SER A 753 11.43 -45.59 32.79
CA SER A 753 12.42 -45.70 31.70
C SER A 753 13.43 -44.55 31.79
N ASN A 754 14.72 -44.86 31.90
CA ASN A 754 15.82 -43.88 31.89
C ASN A 754 16.17 -43.38 30.47
N ALA A 755 15.20 -43.36 29.55
CA ALA A 755 15.37 -42.79 28.22
C ALA A 755 15.10 -41.27 28.26
N PRO A 756 15.90 -40.44 27.57
CA PRO A 756 15.62 -39.01 27.46
C PRO A 756 14.31 -38.77 26.69
N ALA A 757 13.60 -37.69 27.00
CA ALA A 757 12.30 -37.39 26.40
C ALA A 757 12.34 -37.10 24.89
N PHE A 758 13.51 -36.71 24.36
CA PHE A 758 13.77 -36.49 22.94
C PHE A 758 15.16 -37.00 22.57
N SER A 759 15.34 -37.52 21.35
CA SER A 759 16.64 -37.88 20.78
C SER A 759 17.19 -36.80 19.85
N MET A 760 18.47 -36.93 19.47
CA MET A 760 19.07 -36.13 18.40
C MET A 760 18.29 -36.19 17.09
N ASP A 761 17.63 -37.31 16.80
CA ASP A 761 16.86 -37.51 15.57
C ASP A 761 15.55 -36.70 15.59
N ASN A 762 14.94 -36.49 16.76
CA ASN A 762 13.80 -35.58 16.90
C ASN A 762 14.22 -34.12 16.65
N LEU A 763 15.34 -33.69 17.22
CA LEU A 763 15.87 -32.33 17.05
C LEU A 763 16.27 -32.06 15.60
N LEU A 764 17.02 -32.98 14.99
CA LEU A 764 17.42 -32.85 13.58
C LEU A 764 16.22 -32.97 12.63
N SER A 765 15.21 -33.79 12.94
CA SER A 765 13.97 -33.82 12.16
C SER A 765 13.21 -32.50 12.22
N LEU A 766 13.23 -31.78 13.36
CA LEU A 766 12.60 -30.46 13.45
C LEU A 766 13.32 -29.45 12.55
N LEU A 767 14.65 -29.33 12.67
CA LEU A 767 15.45 -28.41 11.84
C LEU A 767 15.31 -28.73 10.35
N ASN A 768 15.36 -30.02 9.98
CA ASN A 768 15.18 -30.51 8.62
C ASN A 768 13.78 -30.21 8.07
N ASN A 769 12.72 -30.37 8.87
CA ASN A 769 11.36 -30.06 8.45
C ASN A 769 11.15 -28.56 8.24
N VAL A 770 11.70 -27.70 9.11
CA VAL A 770 11.66 -26.25 8.96
C VAL A 770 12.42 -25.79 7.70
N TYR A 771 13.66 -26.27 7.51
CA TYR A 771 14.44 -25.96 6.30
C TYR A 771 13.75 -26.43 5.02
N LYS A 772 13.19 -27.65 5.01
CA LYS A 772 12.46 -28.18 3.85
C LYS A 772 11.18 -27.43 3.56
N ALA A 773 10.42 -27.02 4.58
CA ALA A 773 9.24 -26.18 4.38
C ALA A 773 9.65 -24.87 3.70
N MET A 774 10.70 -24.19 4.18
CA MET A 774 11.13 -22.93 3.57
C MET A 774 11.63 -23.10 2.13
N LYS A 775 12.47 -24.09 1.85
CA LYS A 775 12.97 -24.34 0.48
C LYS A 775 11.88 -24.86 -0.48
N ALA A 776 10.94 -25.68 -0.02
CA ALA A 776 9.83 -26.16 -0.85
C ALA A 776 8.73 -25.11 -1.06
N TYR A 777 8.68 -24.06 -0.23
CA TYR A 777 7.81 -22.91 -0.42
C TYR A 777 8.54 -21.67 -0.95
N TYR A 778 9.73 -21.84 -1.54
CA TYR A 778 10.44 -20.79 -2.25
C TYR A 778 10.76 -19.53 -1.41
N LEU A 779 11.00 -19.67 -0.10
CA LEU A 779 11.51 -18.55 0.70
C LEU A 779 12.96 -18.23 0.39
N GLU A 780 13.27 -16.96 0.55
CA GLU A 780 14.53 -16.30 0.25
C GLU A 780 15.65 -16.83 1.14
N ASP A 781 16.83 -17.00 0.57
CA ASP A 781 17.99 -17.55 1.28
C ASP A 781 18.41 -16.69 2.48
N THR A 782 18.11 -15.39 2.46
CA THR A 782 18.25 -14.47 3.61
C THR A 782 17.32 -14.84 4.77
N ILE A 783 16.03 -15.12 4.50
CA ILE A 783 15.05 -15.52 5.53
C ILE A 783 15.37 -16.93 6.03
N VAL A 784 15.74 -17.86 5.15
CA VAL A 784 16.23 -19.20 5.52
C VAL A 784 17.42 -19.11 6.47
N THR A 785 18.42 -18.28 6.12
CA THR A 785 19.66 -18.14 6.90
C THR A 785 19.40 -17.51 8.27
N GLN A 786 18.58 -16.45 8.34
CA GLN A 786 18.17 -15.82 9.60
C GLN A 786 17.44 -16.83 10.51
N THR A 787 16.44 -17.52 9.96
CA THR A 787 15.61 -18.51 10.68
C THR A 787 16.47 -19.61 11.31
N VAL A 788 17.31 -20.26 10.50
CA VAL A 788 18.13 -21.40 10.95
C VAL A 788 19.22 -20.95 11.94
N THR A 789 19.80 -19.76 11.73
CA THR A 789 20.85 -19.23 12.61
C THR A 789 20.32 -18.91 14.01
N GLU A 790 19.16 -18.25 14.15
CA GLU A 790 18.58 -17.96 15.47
C GLU A 790 18.10 -19.23 16.19
N LEU A 791 17.58 -20.23 15.47
CA LEU A 791 17.26 -21.54 16.04
C LEU A 791 18.52 -22.27 16.56
N LEU A 792 19.64 -22.22 15.82
CA LEU A 792 20.91 -22.80 16.24
C LEU A 792 21.60 -22.01 17.36
N ARG A 793 21.35 -20.70 17.47
CA ARG A 793 21.73 -19.87 18.62
C ARG A 793 20.98 -20.28 19.88
N LEU A 794 19.67 -20.50 19.79
CA LEU A 794 18.89 -21.07 20.90
C LEU A 794 19.45 -22.43 21.34
N VAL A 795 19.83 -23.29 20.39
CA VAL A 795 20.49 -24.58 20.63
C VAL A 795 21.81 -24.39 21.40
N GLY A 796 22.75 -23.63 20.85
CA GLY A 796 24.09 -23.45 21.42
C GLY A 796 24.06 -22.84 22.83
N VAL A 797 23.28 -21.77 23.01
CA VAL A 797 23.15 -21.06 24.30
C VAL A 797 22.48 -21.94 25.36
N THR A 798 21.36 -22.59 25.04
CA THR A 798 20.60 -23.39 26.02
C THR A 798 21.42 -24.60 26.47
N ALA A 799 22.03 -25.33 25.53
CA ALA A 799 22.84 -26.50 25.85
C ALA A 799 24.13 -26.13 26.61
N PHE A 800 24.81 -25.03 26.27
CA PHE A 800 25.99 -24.57 27.01
C PHE A 800 25.64 -24.19 28.46
N ASN A 801 24.56 -23.44 28.66
CA ASN A 801 24.13 -22.99 29.98
C ASN A 801 23.70 -24.17 30.88
N ASP A 802 22.99 -25.16 30.35
CA ASP A 802 22.65 -26.39 31.11
C ASP A 802 23.92 -27.18 31.48
N LEU A 803 24.82 -27.41 30.51
CA LEU A 803 26.08 -28.15 30.71
C LEU A 803 26.93 -27.53 31.82
N LEU A 804 27.05 -26.19 31.85
CA LEU A 804 27.85 -25.46 32.83
C LEU A 804 27.26 -25.53 34.26
N MET A 805 25.95 -25.77 34.39
CA MET A 805 25.27 -25.90 35.69
C MET A 805 25.31 -27.32 36.27
N ARG A 806 25.41 -28.38 35.45
CA ARG A 806 25.37 -29.77 35.94
C ARG A 806 26.57 -30.12 36.84
N ARG A 807 26.30 -30.74 37.99
CA ARG A 807 27.31 -31.28 38.93
C ARG A 807 27.35 -32.80 38.82
N ASN A 808 28.51 -33.42 39.07
CA ASN A 808 28.71 -34.88 39.03
C ASN A 808 28.35 -35.53 37.67
N PHE A 809 28.49 -34.78 36.57
CA PHE A 809 28.02 -35.15 35.23
C PHE A 809 29.12 -35.00 34.17
N LEU A 810 29.79 -33.84 34.17
CA LEU A 810 30.92 -33.53 33.30
C LEU A 810 32.01 -34.60 33.46
N SER A 811 32.42 -35.24 32.37
CA SER A 811 33.43 -36.31 32.36
C SER A 811 33.92 -36.49 30.92
N TRP A 812 35.06 -37.18 30.72
CA TRP A 812 35.53 -37.51 29.37
C TRP A 812 34.46 -38.22 28.53
N LYS A 813 33.72 -39.18 29.12
CA LYS A 813 32.65 -39.94 28.45
C LYS A 813 31.45 -39.05 28.05
N ARG A 814 30.97 -38.18 28.95
CA ARG A 814 29.90 -37.22 28.60
C ARG A 814 30.39 -36.22 27.54
N GLY A 815 31.65 -35.79 27.63
CA GLY A 815 32.29 -34.97 26.59
C GLY A 815 32.22 -35.62 25.21
N LEU A 816 32.63 -36.89 25.08
CA LEU A 816 32.59 -37.61 23.80
C LEU A 816 31.16 -37.79 23.25
N GLN A 817 30.18 -38.10 24.12
CA GLN A 817 28.77 -38.22 23.72
C GLN A 817 28.19 -36.89 23.21
N ILE A 818 28.39 -35.81 23.96
CA ILE A 818 27.91 -34.48 23.60
C ILE A 818 28.62 -33.97 22.35
N ASN A 819 29.92 -34.29 22.17
CA ASN A 819 30.66 -33.93 20.96
C ASN A 819 30.06 -34.60 19.72
N TYR A 820 29.75 -35.91 19.81
CA TYR A 820 29.07 -36.63 18.72
C TYR A 820 27.70 -36.01 18.41
N ASN A 821 26.92 -35.65 19.43
CA ASN A 821 25.64 -34.97 19.26
C ASN A 821 25.79 -33.63 18.51
N ILE A 822 26.80 -32.81 18.85
CA ILE A 822 27.05 -31.53 18.16
C ILE A 822 27.56 -31.75 16.74
N THR A 823 28.47 -32.70 16.51
CA THR A 823 28.99 -33.01 15.17
C THR A 823 27.87 -33.43 14.22
N ARG A 824 26.82 -34.13 14.69
CA ARG A 824 25.63 -34.40 13.86
C ARG A 824 24.86 -33.13 13.44
N ILE A 825 24.90 -32.06 14.24
CA ILE A 825 24.32 -30.76 13.87
C ILE A 825 25.27 -30.01 12.93
N GLU A 826 26.58 -30.07 13.16
CA GLU A 826 27.61 -29.51 12.28
C GLU A 826 27.57 -30.14 10.86
N GLU A 827 27.39 -31.46 10.77
CA GLU A 827 27.17 -32.19 9.51
C GLU A 827 25.82 -31.84 8.87
N TRP A 828 24.77 -31.65 9.66
CA TRP A 828 23.49 -31.14 9.14
C TRP A 828 23.66 -29.72 8.57
N CYS A 829 24.34 -28.81 9.26
CA CYS A 829 24.59 -27.45 8.77
C CYS A 829 25.38 -27.45 7.44
N LYS A 830 26.42 -28.28 7.34
CA LYS A 830 27.22 -28.46 6.11
C LYS A 830 26.46 -29.09 4.95
N SER A 831 25.44 -29.91 5.21
CA SER A 831 24.62 -30.53 4.15
C SER A 831 23.47 -29.65 3.66
N HIS A 832 23.30 -28.46 4.25
CA HIS A 832 22.28 -27.47 3.90
C HIS A 832 22.88 -26.06 3.68
N ASP A 833 24.20 -25.98 3.45
CA ASP A 833 24.98 -24.75 3.23
C ASP A 833 24.76 -23.63 4.28
N MET A 834 24.75 -24.00 5.57
CA MET A 834 24.53 -23.11 6.73
C MET A 834 25.79 -22.90 7.61
N PRO A 835 26.85 -22.20 7.14
CA PRO A 835 28.07 -21.99 7.93
C PRO A 835 27.84 -21.10 9.17
N GLU A 836 27.01 -20.07 9.09
CA GLU A 836 26.68 -19.13 10.19
C GLU A 836 26.05 -19.87 11.38
N GLY A 837 25.21 -20.87 11.07
CA GLY A 837 24.57 -21.74 12.05
C GLY A 837 25.57 -22.59 12.85
N THR A 838 26.70 -22.96 12.25
CA THR A 838 27.77 -23.70 12.94
C THR A 838 28.46 -22.83 13.99
N LEU A 839 28.69 -21.54 13.69
CA LEU A 839 29.34 -20.61 14.62
C LEU A 839 28.57 -20.44 15.94
N GLN A 840 27.24 -20.57 15.90
CA GLN A 840 26.37 -20.48 17.08
C GLN A 840 26.63 -21.59 18.12
N LEU A 841 27.21 -22.72 17.68
CA LEU A 841 27.48 -23.88 18.52
C LEU A 841 28.89 -23.83 19.16
N GLU A 842 29.77 -22.91 18.74
CA GLU A 842 31.21 -23.02 19.05
C GLU A 842 31.53 -22.91 20.56
N HIS A 843 30.77 -22.14 21.35
CA HIS A 843 30.90 -22.14 22.82
C HIS A 843 30.70 -23.53 23.43
N LEU A 844 29.65 -24.23 22.99
CA LEU A 844 29.34 -25.58 23.43
C LEU A 844 30.37 -26.59 22.90
N MET A 845 30.82 -26.43 21.65
CA MET A 845 31.90 -27.24 21.08
C MET A 845 33.19 -27.07 21.89
N GLN A 846 33.58 -25.86 22.28
CA GLN A 846 34.78 -25.62 23.07
C GLN A 846 34.67 -26.12 24.51
N ALA A 847 33.52 -25.94 25.17
CA ALA A 847 33.26 -26.55 26.48
C ALA A 847 33.40 -28.08 26.41
N THR A 848 32.93 -28.69 25.33
CA THR A 848 32.96 -30.13 25.11
C THR A 848 34.35 -30.64 24.68
N LYS A 849 35.12 -29.84 23.93
CA LYS A 849 36.56 -30.07 23.64
C LYS A 849 37.36 -30.06 24.95
N LEU A 850 37.14 -29.09 25.84
CA LEU A 850 37.79 -28.98 27.17
C LEU A 850 37.58 -30.24 28.03
N LEU A 851 36.39 -30.85 28.01
CA LEU A 851 36.14 -32.13 28.71
C LEU A 851 37.02 -33.28 28.18
N GLN A 852 37.36 -33.27 26.90
CA GLN A 852 38.13 -34.33 26.24
C GLN A 852 39.65 -34.10 26.24
N LEU A 853 40.11 -32.84 26.33
CA LEU A 853 41.54 -32.49 26.38
C LEU A 853 42.24 -33.03 27.63
N LYS A 854 43.55 -33.26 27.53
CA LYS A 854 44.43 -33.67 28.64
C LYS A 854 44.55 -32.55 29.69
N LYS A 855 44.71 -32.91 30.98
CA LYS A 855 44.65 -31.97 32.12
C LYS A 855 45.71 -32.28 33.20
N ALA A 856 46.94 -32.63 32.80
CA ALA A 856 47.96 -33.23 33.68
C ALA A 856 49.17 -32.32 33.98
N THR A 857 49.35 -31.23 33.25
CA THR A 857 50.47 -30.29 33.37
C THR A 857 49.99 -28.83 33.24
N LEU A 858 50.82 -27.87 33.64
CA LEU A 858 50.52 -26.44 33.42
C LEU A 858 50.48 -26.08 31.92
N ASN A 859 51.31 -26.73 31.10
CA ASN A 859 51.30 -26.58 29.64
C ASN A 859 49.97 -27.07 29.02
N ASP A 860 49.32 -28.08 29.61
CA ASP A 860 48.01 -28.53 29.14
C ASP A 860 46.93 -27.43 29.32
N ILE A 861 47.05 -26.56 30.33
CA ILE A 861 46.12 -25.42 30.54
C ILE A 861 46.30 -24.33 29.48
N GLU A 862 47.52 -24.09 29.02
CA GLU A 862 47.78 -23.14 27.93
C GLU A 862 47.19 -23.66 26.62
N ILE A 863 47.38 -24.95 26.31
CA ILE A 863 46.72 -25.63 25.18
C ILE A 863 45.19 -25.57 25.31
N ILE A 864 44.63 -25.74 26.50
CA ILE A 864 43.18 -25.61 26.73
C ILE A 864 42.70 -24.18 26.44
N GLN A 865 43.45 -23.14 26.83
CA GLN A 865 43.07 -21.75 26.55
C GLN A 865 43.19 -21.39 25.07
N ASP A 866 44.23 -21.87 24.36
CA ASP A 866 44.41 -21.67 22.92
C ASP A 866 43.28 -22.33 22.11
N ILE A 867 42.85 -23.54 22.51
CA ILE A 867 41.77 -24.29 21.83
C ILE A 867 40.39 -23.76 22.23
N CYS A 868 40.21 -23.31 23.47
CA CYS A 868 38.92 -22.90 24.04
C CYS A 868 38.80 -21.38 24.21
N TRP A 869 39.27 -20.64 23.20
CA TRP A 869 39.39 -19.17 23.19
C TRP A 869 38.06 -18.39 23.32
N MET A 870 36.91 -19.02 23.07
CA MET A 870 35.57 -18.47 23.33
C MET A 870 35.14 -18.60 24.80
N LEU A 871 35.83 -19.41 25.60
CA LEU A 871 35.49 -19.63 27.02
C LEU A 871 36.24 -18.65 27.92
N SER A 872 35.50 -17.97 28.80
CA SER A 872 36.13 -17.11 29.81
C SER A 872 36.93 -17.93 30.83
N PRO A 873 37.96 -17.37 31.49
CA PRO A 873 38.68 -18.06 32.57
C PRO A 873 37.74 -18.59 33.66
N ASN A 874 36.65 -17.87 33.94
CA ASN A 874 35.62 -18.26 34.90
C ASN A 874 34.87 -19.53 34.44
N GLN A 875 34.49 -19.60 33.16
CA GLN A 875 33.86 -20.79 32.56
C GLN A 875 34.80 -22.00 32.51
N ILE A 876 36.08 -21.78 32.16
CA ILE A 876 37.12 -22.82 32.19
C ILE A 876 37.30 -23.36 33.62
N GLN A 877 37.44 -22.48 34.61
CA GLN A 877 37.55 -22.87 36.02
C GLN A 877 36.30 -23.64 36.50
N LYS A 878 35.12 -23.20 36.08
CA LYS A 878 33.83 -23.81 36.41
C LYS A 878 33.70 -25.24 35.88
N LEU A 879 34.00 -25.46 34.61
CA LEU A 879 33.97 -26.79 33.97
C LEU A 879 34.99 -27.74 34.62
N LEU A 880 36.21 -27.26 34.92
CA LEU A 880 37.23 -28.08 35.58
C LEU A 880 36.89 -28.41 37.04
N ASN A 881 36.31 -27.48 37.80
CA ASN A 881 35.82 -27.72 39.17
C ASN A 881 34.68 -28.75 39.24
N GLN A 882 33.91 -28.92 38.17
CA GLN A 882 32.79 -29.87 38.08
C GLN A 882 33.14 -31.19 37.37
N TYR A 883 34.40 -31.36 36.95
CA TYR A 883 34.86 -32.52 36.19
C TYR A 883 34.97 -33.78 37.06
N LEU A 884 34.19 -34.81 36.70
CA LEU A 884 34.20 -36.14 37.30
C LEU A 884 35.25 -37.03 36.60
N VAL A 885 36.35 -37.26 37.32
CA VAL A 885 37.44 -38.17 36.95
C VAL A 885 36.94 -39.62 37.01
N ALA A 886 37.22 -40.42 35.98
CA ALA A 886 36.86 -41.85 35.94
C ALA A 886 37.77 -42.73 36.80
N ASP A 887 37.33 -43.95 37.13
CA ASP A 887 38.02 -44.90 38.06
C ASP A 887 39.46 -45.27 37.66
N TYR A 888 39.86 -45.03 36.41
CA TYR A 888 41.20 -45.29 35.85
C TYR A 888 41.86 -44.05 35.22
N GLU A 889 41.32 -42.86 35.50
CA GLU A 889 41.82 -41.57 35.01
C GLU A 889 42.63 -40.88 36.12
N GLN A 890 43.66 -40.11 35.75
CA GLN A 890 44.46 -39.38 36.75
C GLN A 890 43.69 -38.16 37.28
N PRO A 891 43.59 -37.96 38.61
CA PRO A 891 43.01 -36.75 39.17
C PRO A 891 43.73 -35.48 38.72
N ILE A 892 42.97 -34.40 38.48
CA ILE A 892 43.54 -33.10 38.12
C ILE A 892 44.39 -32.59 39.30
N ASN A 893 45.67 -32.29 39.05
CA ASN A 893 46.60 -31.82 40.08
C ASN A 893 46.09 -30.51 40.72
N GLY A 894 46.16 -30.40 42.06
CA GLY A 894 45.79 -29.19 42.79
C GLY A 894 46.59 -27.94 42.37
N GLU A 895 47.80 -28.10 41.83
CA GLU A 895 48.58 -27.01 41.24
C GLU A 895 47.95 -26.47 39.94
N ILE A 896 47.34 -27.34 39.14
CA ILE A 896 46.61 -26.97 37.92
C ILE A 896 45.35 -26.19 38.30
N MET A 897 44.60 -26.67 39.30
CA MET A 897 43.41 -25.96 39.80
C MET A 897 43.76 -24.58 40.39
N LYS A 898 44.90 -24.45 41.08
CA LYS A 898 45.44 -23.16 41.54
C LYS A 898 45.85 -22.26 40.37
N ALA A 899 46.52 -22.80 39.34
CA ALA A 899 46.94 -22.04 38.18
C ALA A 899 45.73 -21.47 37.42
N VAL A 900 44.69 -22.29 37.16
CA VAL A 900 43.45 -21.81 36.55
C VAL A 900 42.76 -20.76 37.43
N ALA A 901 42.70 -20.98 38.76
CA ALA A 901 42.14 -19.98 39.68
C ALA A 901 42.93 -18.65 39.69
N SER A 902 44.25 -18.67 39.52
CA SER A 902 45.07 -17.45 39.41
C SER A 902 44.90 -16.69 38.08
N ARG A 903 44.29 -17.31 37.06
CA ARG A 903 43.94 -16.67 35.78
C ARG A 903 42.54 -16.03 35.80
N VAL A 904 41.81 -16.11 36.91
CA VAL A 904 40.56 -15.36 37.17
C VAL A 904 40.94 -14.00 37.78
N THR A 905 40.77 -12.92 37.02
CA THR A 905 41.34 -11.60 37.34
C THR A 905 40.40 -10.62 38.05
N ASP A 906 39.08 -10.79 37.95
CA ASP A 906 38.11 -9.99 38.72
C ASP A 906 36.88 -10.82 39.16
N PRO A 907 36.69 -11.07 40.47
CA PRO A 907 35.49 -11.73 41.01
C PRO A 907 34.15 -11.02 40.73
N LYS A 908 34.15 -9.80 40.19
CA LYS A 908 32.93 -9.09 39.75
C LYS A 908 32.55 -9.38 38.30
N SER A 909 33.42 -10.06 37.54
CA SER A 909 33.15 -10.53 36.17
C SER A 909 32.38 -11.88 36.15
N ASP A 910 31.54 -12.14 37.14
CA ASP A 910 30.97 -13.46 37.49
C ASP A 910 29.85 -13.95 36.54
N VAL A 911 29.80 -13.41 35.31
CA VAL A 911 28.87 -13.80 34.25
C VAL A 911 29.34 -15.12 33.62
N LEU A 912 29.04 -16.22 34.31
CA LEU A 912 29.35 -17.57 33.87
C LEU A 912 28.48 -18.04 32.70
N LEU A 913 27.18 -17.72 32.73
CA LEU A 913 26.21 -18.12 31.72
C LEU A 913 26.23 -17.16 30.53
N LEU A 914 26.02 -17.69 29.33
CA LEU A 914 25.70 -16.87 28.17
C LEU A 914 24.33 -16.23 28.36
N GLN A 915 24.13 -15.01 27.84
CA GLN A 915 22.82 -14.36 27.82
C GLN A 915 21.81 -15.31 27.15
N ALA A 916 20.74 -15.66 27.88
CA ALA A 916 19.70 -16.53 27.36
C ALA A 916 19.08 -15.89 26.10
N VAL A 917 18.85 -16.71 25.07
CA VAL A 917 18.04 -16.31 23.91
C VAL A 917 16.62 -16.10 24.41
N ASP A 918 16.06 -14.93 24.10
CA ASP A 918 14.68 -14.65 24.46
C ASP A 918 13.74 -15.52 23.60
N MET A 919 12.71 -16.04 24.27
CA MET A 919 11.72 -16.97 23.77
C MET A 919 10.46 -16.25 23.27
N GLU A 920 10.24 -15.02 23.72
CA GLU A 920 9.15 -14.15 23.30
C GLU A 920 9.57 -13.22 22.14
N ASP A 921 10.88 -12.99 21.97
CA ASP A 921 11.48 -12.29 20.82
C ASP A 921 11.72 -13.26 19.63
N SER A 922 11.58 -12.75 18.41
CA SER A 922 11.99 -13.43 17.18
C SER A 922 13.50 -13.38 16.94
N GLY A 923 14.21 -12.45 17.56
CA GLY A 923 15.57 -12.07 17.18
C GLY A 923 15.55 -11.09 16.00
N PRO A 924 16.73 -10.73 15.46
CA PRO A 924 16.81 -9.84 14.29
C PRO A 924 16.09 -10.48 13.10
N TYR A 925 15.18 -9.73 12.50
CA TYR A 925 14.54 -10.04 11.23
C TYR A 925 14.67 -8.85 10.30
N GLU A 926 15.32 -9.07 9.17
CA GLU A 926 15.39 -8.15 8.04
C GLU A 926 14.62 -8.79 6.88
N ILE A 927 13.59 -8.08 6.40
CA ILE A 927 12.78 -8.43 5.21
C ILE A 927 13.71 -8.55 4.01
N ALA A 928 13.46 -9.52 3.12
CA ALA A 928 14.29 -9.75 1.94
C ALA A 928 14.09 -8.69 0.85
N GLU A 929 14.97 -8.67 -0.15
CA GLU A 929 14.80 -7.82 -1.33
C GLU A 929 13.60 -8.33 -2.18
N PRO A 930 12.70 -7.46 -2.67
CA PRO A 930 11.51 -7.86 -3.42
C PRO A 930 11.78 -8.77 -4.62
N ARG A 931 10.86 -9.70 -4.86
CA ARG A 931 10.89 -10.62 -6.00
C ARG A 931 10.65 -9.90 -7.32
N VAL A 932 11.38 -10.33 -8.36
CA VAL A 932 11.24 -9.82 -9.73
C VAL A 932 10.02 -10.45 -10.40
N ILE A 933 8.87 -9.81 -10.25
CA ILE A 933 7.62 -10.19 -10.93
C ILE A 933 7.63 -9.62 -12.36
N THR A 934 7.47 -10.49 -13.37
CA THR A 934 7.53 -10.11 -14.79
C THR A 934 6.16 -10.04 -15.46
N ALA A 935 5.17 -10.74 -14.92
CA ALA A 935 3.76 -10.72 -15.32
C ALA A 935 2.89 -11.23 -14.16
N LEU A 936 1.61 -10.86 -14.13
CA LEU A 936 0.64 -11.44 -13.20
C LEU A 936 0.24 -12.85 -13.65
N GLU A 937 0.47 -13.83 -12.77
CA GLU A 937 0.11 -15.23 -13.01
C GLU A 937 -1.38 -15.47 -12.73
N THR A 938 -2.10 -16.02 -13.70
CA THR A 938 -3.54 -16.34 -13.59
C THR A 938 -3.82 -17.80 -13.22
N TYR A 939 -2.83 -18.51 -12.66
CA TYR A 939 -2.96 -19.93 -12.32
C TYR A 939 -3.95 -20.16 -11.16
N THR A 940 -5.06 -20.84 -11.46
CA THR A 940 -6.08 -21.25 -10.48
C THR A 940 -6.11 -22.78 -10.36
N PRO A 941 -5.83 -23.38 -9.18
CA PRO A 941 -5.88 -24.83 -9.01
C PRO A 941 -7.28 -25.41 -9.23
N SER A 942 -7.36 -26.52 -9.97
CA SER A 942 -8.64 -27.12 -10.39
C SER A 942 -9.51 -27.69 -9.27
N TRP A 943 -8.97 -27.81 -8.05
CA TRP A 943 -9.70 -28.23 -6.85
C TRP A 943 -10.27 -27.06 -6.03
N LEU A 944 -9.80 -25.83 -6.25
CA LEU A 944 -10.23 -24.64 -5.52
C LEU A 944 -11.68 -24.28 -5.88
N GLN A 945 -12.53 -24.05 -4.87
CA GLN A 945 -13.96 -23.79 -5.04
C GLN A 945 -14.31 -22.30 -4.91
N THR A 946 -13.64 -21.47 -5.71
CA THR A 946 -13.80 -20.01 -5.74
C THR A 946 -14.25 -19.56 -7.14
N PRO A 947 -15.56 -19.63 -7.45
CA PRO A 947 -16.07 -19.40 -8.80
C PRO A 947 -15.83 -17.96 -9.31
N ARG A 948 -15.90 -16.93 -8.47
CA ARG A 948 -15.61 -15.54 -8.89
C ARG A 948 -14.13 -15.36 -9.19
N LEU A 949 -13.24 -15.82 -8.29
CA LEU A 949 -11.79 -15.70 -8.50
C LEU A 949 -11.33 -16.45 -9.75
N LYS A 950 -11.88 -17.65 -9.98
CA LYS A 950 -11.59 -18.42 -11.20
C LYS A 950 -12.09 -17.70 -12.44
N ARG A 951 -13.28 -17.06 -12.40
CA ARG A 951 -13.81 -16.31 -13.53
C ARG A 951 -13.00 -15.04 -13.83
N LEU A 952 -12.55 -14.33 -12.79
CA LEU A 952 -11.62 -13.21 -12.92
C LEU A 952 -10.30 -13.65 -13.59
N ALA A 953 -9.71 -14.75 -13.12
CA ALA A 953 -8.49 -15.30 -13.72
C ALA A 953 -8.68 -15.74 -15.18
N GLU A 954 -9.84 -16.31 -15.56
CA GLU A 954 -10.19 -16.60 -16.95
C GLU A 954 -10.29 -15.34 -17.81
N ILE A 955 -10.87 -14.25 -17.29
CA ILE A 955 -11.03 -12.96 -18.00
C ILE A 955 -9.67 -12.31 -18.25
N VAL A 956 -8.86 -12.10 -17.20
CA VAL A 956 -7.56 -11.43 -17.33
C VAL A 956 -6.58 -12.27 -18.18
N SER A 957 -6.64 -13.60 -18.07
CA SER A 957 -5.85 -14.49 -18.93
C SER A 957 -6.23 -14.34 -20.41
N ALA A 958 -7.52 -14.20 -20.72
CA ALA A 958 -7.99 -13.96 -22.08
C ALA A 958 -7.56 -12.58 -22.62
N GLN A 959 -7.63 -11.53 -21.79
CA GLN A 959 -7.16 -10.18 -22.13
C GLN A 959 -5.65 -10.17 -22.42
N ALA A 960 -4.83 -10.77 -21.55
CA ALA A 960 -3.38 -10.86 -21.72
C ALA A 960 -2.98 -11.62 -23.01
N VAL A 961 -3.67 -12.72 -23.31
CA VAL A 961 -3.46 -13.47 -24.57
C VAL A 961 -3.88 -12.66 -25.80
N MET A 962 -4.95 -11.86 -25.71
CA MET A 962 -5.38 -10.97 -26.79
C MET A 962 -4.38 -9.83 -27.02
N GLN A 963 -3.85 -9.24 -25.96
CA GLN A 963 -2.86 -8.16 -26.05
C GLN A 963 -1.52 -8.64 -26.62
N GLN A 964 -1.03 -9.82 -26.20
CA GLN A 964 0.15 -10.45 -26.82
C GLN A 964 -0.05 -10.74 -28.32
N GLN A 965 -1.27 -11.08 -28.75
CA GLN A 965 -1.58 -11.25 -30.18
C GLN A 965 -1.62 -9.91 -30.94
N LEU A 966 -2.07 -8.83 -30.31
CA LEU A 966 -2.04 -7.48 -30.89
C LEU A 966 -0.60 -6.97 -31.04
N ASP A 967 0.24 -7.11 -30.02
CA ASP A 967 1.66 -6.74 -30.07
C ASP A 967 2.41 -7.55 -31.15
N ALA A 968 2.17 -8.87 -31.21
CA ALA A 968 2.73 -9.74 -32.24
C ALA A 968 2.21 -9.43 -33.67
N SER A 969 1.07 -8.74 -33.81
CA SER A 969 0.51 -8.32 -35.10
C SER A 969 1.12 -7.03 -35.66
N GLY A 970 1.85 -6.25 -34.83
CA GLY A 970 2.56 -5.05 -35.25
C GLY A 970 1.68 -3.81 -35.52
N MET A 971 0.37 -3.85 -35.30
CA MET A 971 -0.55 -2.73 -35.56
C MET A 971 -0.49 -1.57 -34.54
N GLY A 972 0.39 -1.63 -33.53
CA GLY A 972 0.50 -0.63 -32.46
C GLY A 972 1.47 0.56 -32.71
N LYS A 973 2.04 0.73 -33.91
CA LYS A 973 3.08 1.75 -34.19
C LYS A 973 2.77 2.71 -35.34
N LEU A 974 1.56 3.30 -35.35
CA LEU A 974 1.17 4.34 -36.32
C LEU A 974 0.19 5.38 -35.74
N GLU A 975 0.54 6.09 -34.65
CA GLU A 975 -0.13 7.38 -34.32
C GLU A 975 0.63 8.26 -33.29
N GLU A 976 1.91 8.60 -33.52
CA GLU A 976 2.56 9.69 -32.73
C GLU A 976 3.63 10.50 -33.52
N GLU A 977 3.36 10.85 -34.77
CA GLU A 977 4.12 11.89 -35.49
C GLU A 977 3.22 13.02 -36.01
N GLY A 978 3.39 14.22 -35.45
CA GLY A 978 3.07 15.47 -36.13
C GLY A 978 2.08 16.42 -35.44
N HIS A 979 2.60 17.39 -34.68
CA HIS A 979 2.18 18.81 -34.75
C HIS A 979 3.08 19.75 -33.92
N GLU A 980 4.36 19.88 -34.30
CA GLU A 980 5.17 21.00 -33.80
C GLU A 980 4.89 22.28 -34.63
N TRP A 981 4.40 23.33 -33.97
CA TRP A 981 4.07 24.62 -34.61
C TRP A 981 5.27 25.57 -34.61
N ASN A 982 5.83 25.82 -35.80
CA ASN A 982 6.98 26.72 -36.00
C ASN A 982 6.58 28.20 -35.85
N VAL A 983 7.13 28.89 -34.83
CA VAL A 983 7.14 30.36 -34.73
C VAL A 983 8.53 30.86 -34.29
N ASN A 984 9.15 31.68 -35.14
CA ASN A 984 10.50 32.26 -34.95
C ASN A 984 10.62 33.22 -33.76
N GLY A 985 11.80 33.33 -33.11
CA GLY A 985 12.06 34.46 -32.21
C GLY A 985 13.37 34.56 -31.40
N LEU A 986 14.51 34.82 -32.06
CA LEU A 986 15.68 35.60 -31.54
C LEU A 986 16.56 35.06 -30.37
N ASN A 987 17.84 34.85 -30.69
CA ASN A 987 19.07 35.00 -29.85
C ASN A 987 19.25 34.07 -28.61
N GLY A 988 20.41 33.45 -28.36
CA GLY A 988 21.65 33.36 -29.17
C GLY A 988 22.89 32.92 -28.35
N HIS A 989 23.96 32.53 -29.06
CA HIS A 989 25.34 32.22 -28.63
C HIS A 989 25.69 30.87 -27.92
N GLU A 990 26.69 30.24 -28.54
CA GLU A 990 27.77 29.38 -28.02
C GLU A 990 27.61 27.85 -27.83
N ASN A 991 28.64 27.14 -28.29
CA ASN A 991 28.67 25.69 -28.55
C ASN A 991 29.50 24.93 -27.50
N PRO A 992 29.18 23.66 -27.22
CA PRO A 992 30.16 22.62 -26.94
C PRO A 992 30.60 21.90 -28.25
N PRO A 993 31.85 21.42 -28.38
CA PRO A 993 32.28 20.57 -29.50
C PRO A 993 31.94 19.09 -29.28
N GLU A 994 31.72 18.33 -30.35
CA GLU A 994 31.39 16.90 -30.30
C GLU A 994 32.61 16.01 -30.01
N THR A 995 32.35 14.76 -29.61
CA THR A 995 33.21 13.62 -29.95
C THR A 995 32.36 12.51 -30.55
N HIS A 996 32.48 12.31 -31.86
CA HIS A 996 31.70 11.34 -32.63
C HIS A 996 32.08 9.88 -32.33
N GLU A 997 31.11 8.99 -32.53
CA GLU A 997 31.31 7.55 -32.65
C GLU A 997 32.12 7.19 -33.91
N ILE A 998 32.82 6.05 -33.89
CA ILE A 998 32.95 5.17 -35.05
C ILE A 998 32.82 3.72 -34.55
N MET A 999 31.94 2.95 -35.19
CA MET A 999 31.83 1.48 -35.03
C MET A 999 32.58 0.76 -36.14
N ASN A 1000 33.08 -0.46 -35.86
CA ASN A 1000 33.22 -1.65 -36.73
C ASN A 1000 34.32 -2.59 -36.18
N GLU A 1001 34.44 -3.87 -36.50
CA GLU A 1001 33.57 -4.99 -36.93
C GLU A 1001 34.56 -6.16 -37.17
N GLY A 1002 34.13 -7.41 -36.99
CA GLY A 1002 34.90 -8.62 -37.34
C GLY A 1002 36.00 -9.05 -36.34
N GLY A 1003 36.36 -10.34 -36.26
CA GLY A 1003 35.73 -11.49 -36.93
C GLY A 1003 36.63 -12.74 -37.01
N GLU A 1004 36.41 -13.70 -36.09
CA GLU A 1004 36.68 -15.16 -36.12
C GLU A 1004 38.06 -15.76 -36.55
N PHE A 1005 38.25 -17.03 -36.14
CA PHE A 1005 39.28 -18.03 -36.52
C PHE A 1005 40.77 -17.63 -36.38
N SER A 1006 41.52 -18.25 -35.47
CA SER A 1006 41.68 -19.73 -35.34
C SER A 1006 41.99 -20.19 -33.92
#